data_AF-A0A8C5MC50-F1
#
_entry.id   AF-A0A8C5MC50-F1
#
_cell.length_a   1.000
_cell.length_b   1.000
_cell.length_c   1.000
_cell.angle_alpha   90.00
_cell.angle_beta   90.00
_cell.angle_gamma   90.00
#
_symmetry.space_group_name_H-M   'P 1'
#
loop_
_entity.id
_entity.type
_entity.pdbx_description
1 polymer ?
#
loop_
_entity_poly.entity_id
_entity_poly.type
_entity_poly.pdbx_seq_one_letter_code
_entity_poly.pdbx_strand_id
1 'polypeptide(L)'
;MSLDARANDNEESADSGPSLNSEDQQERIEARRLRIAARIEAKRREALGEDRDSHRDKKEDDRKSHKQIEHSRQRLTKLVSDGTELVTNVQIAADARETQRRAEEEELRRLRVEKLDSEAKTSLEKFEEITKKWLHSGSKKIPQVLWELLNSQQKQCGQLIEDKNKLIGDLQQELRRKDDQYVKDLKRQAEDIDILIERMEEQIKNLTKTYREELLEIERTFESERQELLNNSHSKWEKGMMGRRDKELENLMSRMKKVEEYEKQLNQLRLQDGEEYNTVKIKLENDVQILQQQLQQMKATYQLNQEKLEYNYHVLKKRDEENTITKSQQKRRITRSQDNLNNLRIKLDKQIKQYKDENQALTDDLKRIVEQYRELQKKMRHFAVVDDKRFRDIWLMNEEEVKELVHRALEADRIIHEQQLGLPWLAPDLLFMENVGPLVSQEKLKKTAVMLAREVMALPDTPIPSSGAEQNTRDCGSSDQPSPPFSARTVKRILELLGDESGFLIESKLIRLLSPLEKDERSLMKLDSIFTALGIEVEDDVYKLVDFFCNYKQERMSVQEHGGDAIGTSSDDLIGEKPSQSSDLIHCDDVVRALRAFVQECHASREKLSRSRLSEMEDRDASEDAAYWSSAAHVIPRSRVKVWDALESALEKYYGVLSSRSQLITETSTLQQQNTELRMLLHQYLNSKINTELEIPPTQLLRWELPQT
;
A
#
# COMPACT_ATOMS: atom_id res chain seq x y z
N MET A 1 -47.50 6.97 44.45
CA MET A 1 -47.55 5.53 44.81
C MET A 1 -46.41 4.88 44.02
N SER A 2 -45.16 4.87 44.48
CA SER A 2 -44.59 4.12 45.62
C SER A 2 -45.07 2.67 45.63
N LEU A 3 -44.15 1.78 45.24
CA LEU A 3 -43.84 0.43 45.75
C LEU A 3 -42.79 -0.15 44.78
N ASP A 4 -41.51 -0.02 45.07
CA ASP A 4 -40.68 -1.04 45.76
C ASP A 4 -40.66 -2.41 45.05
N ALA A 5 -39.58 -2.68 44.32
CA ALA A 5 -39.10 -4.01 44.03
C ALA A 5 -37.56 -3.99 44.02
N ARG A 6 -37.00 -4.42 45.14
CA ARG A 6 -35.57 -4.65 45.37
C ARG A 6 -35.13 -5.95 44.69
N ALA A 7 -33.82 -5.97 44.38
CA ALA A 7 -32.94 -7.12 44.30
C ALA A 7 -32.96 -7.97 43.02
N ASN A 8 -32.03 -7.68 42.12
CA ASN A 8 -31.15 -8.68 41.52
C ASN A 8 -29.92 -8.00 40.89
N ASP A 9 -29.01 -7.52 41.74
CA ASP A 9 -27.63 -7.21 41.35
C ASP A 9 -26.74 -8.32 41.91
N ASN A 10 -26.56 -9.38 41.13
CA ASN A 10 -25.50 -10.37 41.35
C ASN A 10 -25.32 -11.17 40.06
N GLU A 11 -24.43 -10.69 39.21
CA GLU A 11 -23.59 -11.47 38.26
C GLU A 11 -23.06 -10.51 37.18
N GLU A 12 -22.00 -9.76 37.52
CA GLU A 12 -21.03 -9.24 36.55
C GLU A 12 -19.81 -8.68 37.31
N SER A 13 -19.12 -9.53 38.09
CA SER A 13 -17.74 -9.24 38.51
C SER A 13 -16.78 -9.67 37.39
N ALA A 14 -16.89 -8.99 36.25
CA ALA A 14 -15.89 -9.07 35.19
C ALA A 14 -14.86 -7.95 35.42
N ASP A 15 -13.59 -8.37 35.54
CA ASP A 15 -12.39 -7.55 35.40
C ASP A 15 -12.12 -6.47 36.48
N SER A 16 -11.94 -6.93 37.71
CA SER A 16 -11.19 -6.12 38.69
C SER A 16 -9.70 -6.29 38.43
N GLY A 17 -9.14 -5.39 37.62
CA GLY A 17 -7.69 -5.31 37.39
C GLY A 17 -6.88 -5.25 38.70
N PRO A 18 -5.56 -5.53 38.65
CA PRO A 18 -4.75 -5.76 39.85
C PRO A 18 -4.86 -4.61 40.85
N SER A 19 -5.25 -4.96 42.09
CA SER A 19 -5.56 -4.00 43.15
C SER A 19 -4.37 -3.76 44.07
N LEU A 20 -4.15 -2.51 44.46
CA LEU A 20 -3.11 -2.13 45.43
C LEU A 20 -3.36 -2.68 46.84
N ASN A 21 -4.59 -3.10 47.11
CA ASN A 21 -5.04 -3.62 48.40
C ASN A 21 -5.18 -5.15 48.39
N SER A 22 -4.76 -5.84 47.32
CA SER A 22 -4.71 -7.30 47.29
C SER A 22 -3.72 -7.84 48.32
N GLU A 23 -4.02 -9.00 48.92
CA GLU A 23 -3.12 -9.67 49.86
C GLU A 23 -1.86 -10.20 49.16
N ASP A 24 -1.95 -10.45 47.84
CA ASP A 24 -0.85 -10.99 47.05
C ASP A 24 0.20 -9.91 46.69
N GLN A 25 1.47 -10.23 46.91
CA GLN A 25 2.58 -9.30 46.67
C GLN A 25 2.78 -9.01 45.19
N GLN A 26 2.50 -9.99 44.32
CA GLN A 26 2.70 -9.85 42.88
C GLN A 26 1.65 -8.92 42.26
N GLU A 27 0.38 -9.07 42.63
CA GLU A 27 -0.70 -8.17 42.19
C GLU A 27 -0.46 -6.73 42.65
N ARG A 28 0.07 -6.51 43.86
CA ARG A 28 0.44 -5.15 44.31
C ARG A 28 1.60 -4.54 43.51
N ILE A 29 2.58 -5.36 43.10
CA ILE A 29 3.71 -4.90 42.28
C ILE A 29 3.22 -4.55 40.87
N GLU A 30 2.34 -5.38 40.30
CA GLU A 30 1.76 -5.16 38.98
C GLU A 30 0.82 -3.95 38.97
N ALA A 31 -0.02 -3.78 39.98
CA ALA A 31 -0.84 -2.58 40.18
C ALA A 31 0.02 -1.32 40.31
N ARG A 32 1.15 -1.37 41.03
CA ARG A 32 2.10 -0.25 41.12
C ARG A 32 2.80 0.03 39.80
N ARG A 33 3.22 -1.01 39.07
CA ARG A 33 3.85 -0.89 37.74
C ARG A 33 2.89 -0.26 36.75
N LEU A 34 1.63 -0.69 36.71
CA LEU A 34 0.59 -0.13 35.84
C LEU A 34 0.29 1.32 36.20
N ARG A 35 0.25 1.67 37.50
CA ARG A 35 0.07 3.06 37.93
C ARG A 35 1.25 3.96 37.55
N ILE A 36 2.48 3.45 37.67
CA ILE A 36 3.70 4.18 37.26
C ILE A 36 3.74 4.33 35.74
N ALA A 37 3.43 3.27 34.99
CA ALA A 37 3.32 3.30 33.54
C ALA A 37 2.27 4.33 33.08
N ALA A 38 1.06 4.29 33.65
CA ALA A 38 0.01 5.26 33.36
C ALA A 38 0.41 6.70 33.70
N ARG A 39 1.20 6.91 34.76
CA ARG A 39 1.71 8.24 35.14
C ARG A 39 2.82 8.75 34.22
N ILE A 40 3.70 7.86 33.76
CA ILE A 40 4.73 8.18 32.76
C ILE A 40 4.07 8.50 31.42
N GLU A 41 3.05 7.73 31.04
CA GLU A 41 2.31 7.92 29.80
C GLU A 41 1.46 9.19 29.83
N ALA A 42 0.85 9.52 30.98
CA ALA A 42 0.17 10.81 31.18
C ALA A 42 1.13 12.00 31.05
N LYS A 43 2.33 11.93 31.65
CA LYS A 43 3.37 12.95 31.46
C LYS A 43 3.85 13.04 30.01
N ARG A 44 3.91 11.91 29.29
CA ARG A 44 4.27 11.86 27.88
C ARG A 44 3.19 12.53 27.01
N ARG A 45 1.91 12.27 27.27
CA ARG A 45 0.77 12.92 26.58
C ARG A 45 0.70 14.43 26.88
N GLU A 46 0.98 14.82 28.12
CA GLU A 46 1.03 16.23 28.54
C GLU A 46 2.18 16.98 27.85
N ALA A 47 3.36 16.36 27.72
CA ALA A 47 4.48 16.92 26.95
C ALA A 47 4.23 17.02 25.43
N LEU A 48 3.28 16.24 24.91
CA LEU A 48 2.85 16.25 23.51
C LEU A 48 1.66 17.20 23.26
N GLY A 49 1.08 17.81 24.30
CA GLY A 49 -0.05 18.73 24.17
C GLY A 49 -1.36 18.06 23.73
N GLU A 50 -1.50 16.74 23.93
CA GLU A 50 -2.74 16.02 23.66
C GLU A 50 -3.69 16.16 24.87
N ASP A 51 -4.64 17.09 24.79
CA ASP A 51 -5.72 17.23 25.75
C ASP A 51 -6.51 15.91 25.89
N ARG A 52 -6.77 15.49 27.15
CA ARG A 52 -7.54 14.27 27.48
C ARG A 52 -8.97 14.27 26.91
N ASP A 53 -9.48 15.41 26.46
CA ASP A 53 -10.82 15.56 25.89
C ASP A 53 -10.92 15.23 24.40
N SER A 54 -9.82 14.89 23.74
CA SER A 54 -9.82 14.48 22.32
C SER A 54 -10.18 13.01 22.08
N HIS A 55 -10.19 12.18 23.12
CA HIS A 55 -10.40 10.72 23.05
C HIS A 55 -11.66 10.23 23.80
N ARG A 56 -12.68 11.07 23.99
CA ARG A 56 -14.04 10.52 23.97
C ARG A 56 -14.30 10.20 22.51
N ASP A 57 -14.50 8.93 22.19
CA ASP A 57 -15.03 8.50 20.90
C ASP A 57 -16.20 9.41 20.54
N LYS A 58 -15.91 10.41 19.71
CA LYS A 58 -16.95 11.07 18.93
C LYS A 58 -17.42 9.93 18.05
N LYS A 59 -18.57 9.34 18.41
CA LYS A 59 -19.46 8.75 17.42
C LYS A 59 -19.35 9.68 16.22
N GLU A 60 -18.82 9.18 15.11
CA GLU A 60 -18.64 10.01 13.92
C GLU A 60 -19.97 10.72 13.71
N ASP A 61 -20.01 12.03 13.97
CA ASP A 61 -21.21 12.80 13.68
C ASP A 61 -21.42 12.58 12.19
N ASP A 62 -22.53 11.93 11.82
CA ASP A 62 -22.74 11.54 10.42
C ASP A 62 -22.45 12.76 9.55
N ARG A 63 -21.62 12.56 8.53
CA ARG A 63 -21.19 13.63 7.61
C ARG A 63 -22.42 14.41 7.16
N LYS A 64 -22.30 15.72 6.96
CA LYS A 64 -23.44 16.58 6.57
C LYS A 64 -24.08 16.04 5.28
N SER A 65 -23.28 15.52 4.36
CA SER A 65 -23.71 14.80 3.15
C SER A 65 -24.53 13.56 3.45
N HIS A 66 -24.11 12.72 4.41
CA HIS A 66 -24.88 11.54 4.83
C HIS A 66 -26.25 11.91 5.40
N LYS A 67 -26.30 12.94 6.26
CA LYS A 67 -27.57 13.46 6.80
C LYS A 67 -28.48 14.00 5.68
N GLN A 68 -27.92 14.67 4.68
CA GLN A 68 -28.67 15.17 3.53
C GLN A 68 -29.19 14.04 2.63
N ILE A 69 -28.40 12.99 2.41
CA ILE A 69 -28.83 11.81 1.64
C ILE A 69 -29.98 11.09 2.35
N GLU A 70 -29.93 10.98 3.68
CA GLU A 70 -31.00 10.32 4.42
C GLU A 70 -32.27 11.17 4.46
N HIS A 71 -32.15 12.49 4.63
CA HIS A 71 -33.27 13.42 4.55
C HIS A 71 -33.94 13.39 3.16
N SER A 72 -33.16 13.45 2.08
CA SER A 72 -33.67 13.38 0.70
C SER A 72 -34.36 12.04 0.42
N ARG A 73 -33.78 10.92 0.88
CA ARG A 73 -34.41 9.59 0.78
C ARG A 73 -35.76 9.55 1.48
N GLN A 74 -35.86 10.08 2.71
CA GLN A 74 -37.14 10.11 3.44
C GLN A 74 -38.17 10.99 2.74
N ARG A 75 -37.77 12.16 2.22
CA ARG A 75 -38.65 13.06 1.48
C ARG A 75 -39.17 12.41 0.20
N LEU A 76 -38.30 11.74 -0.56
CA LEU A 76 -38.69 11.03 -1.79
C LEU A 76 -39.59 9.84 -1.50
N THR A 77 -39.34 9.09 -0.42
CA THR A 77 -40.20 7.97 -0.01
C THR A 77 -41.61 8.45 0.32
N LYS A 78 -41.74 9.55 1.07
CA LYS A 78 -43.03 10.17 1.37
C LYS A 78 -43.74 10.67 0.10
N LEU A 79 -43.00 11.27 -0.82
CA LEU A 79 -43.59 11.74 -2.07
C LEU A 79 -44.10 10.59 -2.95
N VAL A 80 -43.40 9.46 -2.96
CA VAL A 80 -43.85 8.26 -3.67
C VAL A 80 -45.10 7.69 -3.00
N SER A 81 -45.14 7.57 -1.67
CA SER A 81 -46.35 7.09 -0.97
C SER A 81 -47.56 7.99 -1.25
N ASP A 82 -47.41 9.30 -1.09
CA ASP A 82 -48.48 10.28 -1.28
C ASP A 82 -48.96 10.28 -2.75
N GLY A 83 -48.03 10.12 -3.70
CA GLY A 83 -48.35 9.98 -5.12
C GLY A 83 -49.12 8.70 -5.43
N THR A 84 -48.71 7.56 -4.85
CA THR A 84 -49.44 6.29 -5.02
C THR A 84 -50.85 6.35 -4.43
N GLU A 85 -51.03 7.03 -3.30
CA GLU A 85 -52.36 7.25 -2.71
C GLU A 85 -53.26 8.10 -3.64
N LEU A 86 -52.71 9.14 -4.28
CA LEU A 86 -53.48 10.01 -5.17
C LEU A 86 -54.01 9.27 -6.42
N VAL A 87 -53.20 8.34 -6.96
CA VAL A 87 -53.54 7.51 -8.13
C VAL A 87 -54.51 6.39 -7.76
N THR A 88 -54.26 5.70 -6.65
CA THR A 88 -55.13 4.61 -6.16
C THR A 88 -56.52 5.12 -5.76
N ASN A 89 -56.65 6.37 -5.32
CA ASN A 89 -57.96 6.98 -5.05
C ASN A 89 -58.89 6.99 -6.28
N VAL A 90 -58.38 7.07 -7.51
CA VAL A 90 -59.21 6.98 -8.73
C VAL A 90 -59.74 5.56 -8.90
N GLN A 91 -58.89 4.56 -8.69
CA GLN A 91 -59.25 3.14 -8.79
C GLN A 91 -60.28 2.76 -7.72
N ILE A 92 -60.06 3.16 -6.47
CA ILE A 92 -61.00 2.91 -5.36
C ILE A 92 -62.37 3.54 -5.65
N ALA A 93 -62.39 4.76 -6.20
CA ALA A 93 -63.64 5.41 -6.59
C ALA A 93 -64.35 4.68 -7.75
N ALA A 94 -63.60 4.16 -8.73
CA ALA A 94 -64.14 3.36 -9.82
C ALA A 94 -64.71 2.02 -9.32
N ASP A 95 -64.00 1.32 -8.43
CA ASP A 95 -64.44 0.07 -7.81
C ASP A 95 -65.69 0.26 -6.95
N ALA A 96 -65.76 1.37 -6.19
CA ALA A 96 -66.95 1.74 -5.44
C ALA A 96 -68.17 1.99 -6.35
N ARG A 97 -67.98 2.60 -7.51
CA ARG A 97 -69.07 2.79 -8.49
C ARG A 97 -69.48 1.49 -9.18
N GLU A 98 -68.52 0.63 -9.53
CA GLU A 98 -68.78 -0.66 -10.17
C GLU A 98 -69.54 -1.61 -9.24
N THR A 99 -69.15 -1.66 -7.96
CA THR A 99 -69.86 -2.44 -6.95
C THR A 99 -71.30 -1.94 -6.76
N GLN A 100 -71.52 -0.63 -6.73
CA GLN A 100 -72.86 -0.07 -6.70
C GLN A 100 -73.67 -0.40 -7.96
N ARG A 101 -73.06 -0.33 -9.16
CA ARG A 101 -73.73 -0.69 -10.41
C ARG A 101 -74.18 -2.15 -10.42
N ARG A 102 -73.32 -3.08 -9.96
CA ARG A 102 -73.66 -4.51 -9.86
C ARG A 102 -74.84 -4.76 -8.94
N ALA A 103 -74.89 -4.09 -7.79
CA ALA A 103 -76.01 -4.19 -6.87
C ALA A 103 -77.33 -3.71 -7.52
N GLU A 104 -77.31 -2.57 -8.20
CA GLU A 104 -78.48 -2.05 -8.93
C GLU A 104 -78.92 -2.98 -10.08
N GLU A 105 -77.97 -3.60 -10.81
CA GLU A 105 -78.28 -4.55 -11.87
C GLU A 105 -78.89 -5.86 -11.36
N GLU A 106 -78.39 -6.37 -10.24
CA GLU A 106 -78.94 -7.56 -9.59
C GLU A 106 -80.40 -7.32 -9.14
N GLU A 107 -80.70 -6.15 -8.57
CA GLU A 107 -82.07 -5.76 -8.19
C GLU A 107 -82.99 -5.65 -9.42
N LEU A 108 -82.55 -4.97 -10.48
CA LEU A 108 -83.32 -4.84 -11.72
C LEU A 108 -83.56 -6.20 -12.39
N ARG A 109 -82.56 -7.09 -12.37
CA ARG A 109 -82.69 -8.45 -12.89
C ARG A 109 -83.71 -9.25 -12.10
N ARG A 110 -83.69 -9.15 -10.76
CA ARG A 110 -84.66 -9.79 -9.89
C ARG A 110 -86.09 -9.32 -10.19
N LEU A 111 -86.30 -8.00 -10.31
CA LEU A 111 -87.60 -7.42 -10.65
C LEU A 111 -88.09 -7.88 -12.04
N ARG A 112 -87.19 -8.00 -13.02
CA ARG A 112 -87.53 -8.50 -14.37
C ARG A 112 -88.00 -9.95 -14.33
N VAL A 113 -87.28 -10.82 -13.61
CA VAL A 113 -87.66 -12.24 -13.47
C VAL A 113 -89.02 -12.35 -12.78
N GLU A 114 -89.25 -11.61 -11.71
CA GLU A 114 -90.54 -11.62 -11.00
C GLU A 114 -91.70 -11.17 -11.89
N LYS A 115 -91.52 -10.11 -12.69
CA LYS A 115 -92.51 -9.68 -13.68
C LYS A 115 -92.79 -10.74 -14.74
N LEU A 116 -91.74 -11.37 -15.30
CA LEU A 116 -91.89 -12.43 -16.30
C LEU A 116 -92.62 -13.65 -15.73
N ASP A 117 -92.30 -14.06 -14.51
CA ASP A 117 -92.96 -15.18 -13.83
C ASP A 117 -94.44 -14.86 -13.52
N SER A 118 -94.73 -13.62 -13.09
CA SER A 118 -96.11 -13.20 -12.85
C SER A 118 -96.95 -13.21 -14.13
N GLU A 119 -96.39 -12.71 -15.24
CA GLU A 119 -97.06 -12.68 -16.54
C GLU A 119 -97.13 -14.06 -17.19
N ALA A 120 -96.17 -14.95 -16.95
CA ALA A 120 -96.25 -16.35 -17.34
C ALA A 120 -97.42 -17.05 -16.63
N LYS A 121 -97.58 -16.85 -15.31
CA LYS A 121 -98.68 -17.42 -14.51
C LYS A 121 -100.04 -16.89 -14.97
N THR A 122 -100.21 -15.58 -15.05
CA THR A 122 -101.49 -14.96 -15.48
C THR A 122 -101.84 -15.32 -16.92
N SER A 123 -100.85 -15.39 -17.83
CA SER A 123 -101.10 -15.80 -19.21
C SER A 123 -101.47 -17.28 -19.32
N LEU A 124 -100.85 -18.16 -18.54
CA LEU A 124 -101.20 -19.58 -18.47
C LEU A 124 -102.65 -19.76 -17.99
N GLU A 125 -103.03 -19.07 -16.90
CA GLU A 125 -104.41 -19.09 -16.37
C GLU A 125 -105.44 -18.63 -17.42
N LYS A 126 -105.17 -17.48 -18.08
CA LYS A 126 -106.02 -16.97 -19.17
C LYS A 126 -106.08 -17.95 -20.36
N PHE A 127 -104.96 -18.55 -20.75
CA PHE A 127 -104.90 -19.55 -21.83
C PHE A 127 -105.74 -20.79 -21.48
N GLU A 128 -105.60 -21.35 -20.28
CA GLU A 128 -106.37 -22.51 -19.85
C GLU A 128 -107.87 -22.23 -19.83
N GLU A 129 -108.29 -21.04 -19.37
CA GLU A 129 -109.69 -20.63 -19.40
C GLU A 129 -110.26 -20.56 -20.83
N ILE A 130 -109.48 -19.99 -21.76
CA ILE A 130 -109.83 -19.91 -23.18
C ILE A 130 -109.97 -21.34 -23.74
N THR A 131 -108.98 -22.20 -23.53
CA THR A 131 -108.99 -23.60 -23.99
C THR A 131 -110.19 -24.39 -23.45
N LYS A 132 -110.52 -24.21 -22.16
CA LYS A 132 -111.71 -24.81 -21.54
C LYS A 132 -112.98 -24.33 -22.24
N LYS A 133 -113.13 -23.04 -22.54
CA LYS A 133 -114.33 -22.48 -23.22
C LYS A 133 -114.45 -22.92 -24.69
N TRP A 134 -113.32 -23.17 -25.38
CA TRP A 134 -113.32 -23.78 -26.72
C TRP A 134 -113.91 -25.20 -26.72
N LEU A 135 -113.59 -26.02 -25.73
CA LEU A 135 -114.19 -27.37 -25.57
C LEU A 135 -115.71 -27.30 -25.38
N HIS A 136 -116.21 -26.28 -24.67
CA HIS A 136 -117.65 -26.08 -24.45
C HIS A 136 -118.37 -25.52 -25.69
N SER A 137 -117.66 -24.83 -26.59
CA SER A 137 -118.20 -24.27 -27.83
C SER A 137 -118.79 -25.33 -28.77
N GLY A 138 -118.13 -26.50 -28.88
CA GLY A 138 -118.57 -27.61 -29.74
C GLY A 138 -119.93 -28.22 -29.38
N SER A 139 -120.49 -27.90 -28.20
CA SER A 139 -121.77 -28.44 -27.72
C SER A 139 -122.99 -27.57 -28.06
N LYS A 140 -122.81 -26.34 -28.55
CA LYS A 140 -123.89 -25.37 -28.73
C LYS A 140 -124.46 -25.40 -30.16
N LYS A 141 -125.78 -25.63 -30.28
CA LYS A 141 -126.50 -25.77 -31.57
C LYS A 141 -127.19 -24.49 -32.08
N ILE A 142 -127.20 -23.41 -31.29
CA ILE A 142 -127.84 -22.14 -31.66
C ILE A 142 -126.79 -21.16 -32.22
N PRO A 143 -126.87 -20.76 -33.50
CA PRO A 143 -125.85 -19.93 -34.15
C PRO A 143 -125.60 -18.55 -33.50
N GLN A 144 -126.63 -17.88 -32.96
CA GLN A 144 -126.47 -16.58 -32.29
C GLN A 144 -125.63 -16.70 -30.99
N VAL A 145 -125.95 -17.70 -30.16
CA VAL A 145 -125.23 -17.98 -28.90
C VAL A 145 -123.80 -18.48 -29.18
N LEU A 146 -123.59 -19.19 -30.29
CA LEU A 146 -122.26 -19.61 -30.73
C LEU A 146 -121.42 -18.40 -31.19
N TRP A 147 -122.02 -17.48 -31.95
CA TRP A 147 -121.35 -16.27 -32.44
C TRP A 147 -120.94 -15.34 -31.29
N GLU A 148 -121.81 -15.12 -30.30
CA GLU A 148 -121.47 -14.32 -29.10
C GLU A 148 -120.32 -14.95 -28.30
N LEU A 149 -120.30 -16.28 -28.15
CA LEU A 149 -119.22 -17.00 -27.49
C LEU A 149 -117.91 -16.90 -28.27
N LEU A 150 -117.94 -17.08 -29.60
CA LEU A 150 -116.78 -16.94 -30.48
C LEU A 150 -116.20 -15.52 -30.45
N ASN A 151 -117.05 -14.50 -30.49
CA ASN A 151 -116.63 -13.11 -30.40
C ASN A 151 -116.04 -12.78 -29.02
N SER A 152 -116.62 -13.34 -27.94
CA SER A 152 -116.04 -13.25 -26.60
C SER A 152 -114.68 -13.95 -26.50
N GLN A 153 -114.51 -15.14 -27.09
CA GLN A 153 -113.23 -15.84 -27.14
C GLN A 153 -112.19 -15.09 -27.98
N GLN A 154 -112.58 -14.53 -29.13
CA GLN A 154 -111.70 -13.71 -29.95
C GLN A 154 -111.21 -12.47 -29.19
N LYS A 155 -112.09 -11.82 -28.41
CA LYS A 155 -111.69 -10.71 -27.53
C LYS A 155 -110.72 -11.14 -26.45
N GLN A 156 -110.90 -12.32 -25.84
CA GLN A 156 -109.99 -12.85 -24.82
C GLN A 156 -108.60 -13.19 -25.40
N CYS A 157 -108.54 -13.80 -26.59
CA CYS A 157 -107.28 -14.00 -27.31
C CYS A 157 -106.61 -12.67 -27.68
N GLY A 158 -107.40 -11.67 -28.10
CA GLY A 158 -106.90 -10.33 -28.39
C GLY A 158 -106.28 -9.65 -27.17
N GLN A 159 -106.95 -9.72 -26.01
CA GLN A 159 -106.42 -9.18 -24.75
C GLN A 159 -105.11 -9.85 -24.32
N LEU A 160 -105.02 -11.17 -24.50
CA LEU A 160 -103.79 -11.92 -24.19
C LEU A 160 -102.62 -11.52 -25.09
N ILE A 161 -102.87 -11.32 -26.39
CA ILE A 161 -101.87 -10.83 -27.35
C ILE A 161 -101.48 -9.38 -27.02
N GLU A 162 -102.43 -8.53 -26.65
CA GLU A 162 -102.16 -7.16 -26.20
C GLU A 162 -101.27 -7.13 -24.95
N ASP A 163 -101.55 -7.97 -23.95
CA ASP A 163 -100.74 -8.06 -22.73
C ASP A 163 -99.31 -8.56 -23.04
N LYS A 164 -99.15 -9.54 -23.95
CA LYS A 164 -97.83 -9.95 -24.45
C LYS A 164 -97.13 -8.86 -25.25
N ASN A 165 -97.84 -8.12 -26.10
CA ASN A 165 -97.26 -7.01 -26.86
C ASN A 165 -96.84 -5.85 -25.94
N LYS A 166 -97.59 -5.56 -24.87
CA LYS A 166 -97.18 -4.61 -23.83
C LYS A 166 -95.89 -5.07 -23.14
N LEU A 167 -95.81 -6.33 -22.72
CA LEU A 167 -94.59 -6.88 -22.13
C LEU A 167 -93.40 -6.79 -23.09
N ILE A 168 -93.59 -7.11 -24.38
CA ILE A 168 -92.55 -6.96 -25.41
C ILE A 168 -92.11 -5.49 -25.51
N GLY A 169 -93.05 -4.55 -25.51
CA GLY A 169 -92.75 -3.11 -25.52
C GLY A 169 -91.93 -2.66 -24.31
N ASP A 170 -92.30 -3.12 -23.11
CA ASP A 170 -91.57 -2.84 -21.87
C ASP A 170 -90.14 -3.42 -21.92
N LEU A 171 -89.98 -4.66 -22.39
CA LEU A 171 -88.67 -5.30 -22.55
C LEU A 171 -87.80 -4.59 -23.60
N GLN A 172 -88.39 -4.16 -24.72
CA GLN A 172 -87.69 -3.36 -25.73
C GLN A 172 -87.27 -1.99 -25.17
N GLN A 173 -88.10 -1.36 -24.33
CA GLN A 173 -87.74 -0.11 -23.68
C GLN A 173 -86.63 -0.31 -22.63
N GLU A 174 -86.69 -1.39 -21.85
CA GLU A 174 -85.61 -1.77 -20.93
C GLU A 174 -84.30 -2.04 -21.67
N LEU A 175 -84.35 -2.68 -22.84
CA LEU A 175 -83.17 -2.90 -23.69
C LEU A 175 -82.56 -1.56 -24.12
N ARG A 176 -83.38 -0.62 -24.63
CA ARG A 176 -82.91 0.73 -24.99
C ARG A 176 -82.32 1.49 -23.80
N ARG A 177 -82.96 1.41 -22.63
CA ARG A 177 -82.43 2.02 -21.40
C ARG A 177 -81.07 1.43 -21.00
N LYS A 178 -80.88 0.12 -21.20
CA LYS A 178 -79.60 -0.54 -20.96
C LYS A 178 -78.55 -0.07 -21.96
N ASP A 179 -78.88 0.03 -23.26
CA ASP A 179 -77.98 0.59 -24.27
C ASP A 179 -77.55 2.03 -23.91
N ASP A 180 -78.48 2.90 -23.50
CA ASP A 180 -78.18 4.25 -23.03
C ASP A 180 -77.29 4.26 -21.78
N GLN A 181 -77.49 3.31 -20.87
CA GLN A 181 -76.69 3.15 -19.66
C GLN A 181 -75.26 2.70 -20.02
N TYR A 182 -75.10 1.73 -20.92
CA TYR A 182 -73.78 1.30 -21.40
C TYR A 182 -72.99 2.44 -22.03
N VAL A 183 -73.63 3.29 -22.85
CA VAL A 183 -72.95 4.46 -23.44
C VAL A 183 -72.54 5.47 -22.38
N LYS A 184 -73.37 5.69 -21.36
CA LYS A 184 -73.00 6.58 -20.23
C LYS A 184 -71.85 6.02 -19.40
N ASP A 185 -71.85 4.72 -19.16
CA ASP A 185 -70.78 4.06 -18.41
C ASP A 185 -69.46 4.06 -19.20
N LEU A 186 -69.48 3.86 -20.52
CA LEU A 186 -68.31 4.00 -21.38
C LEU A 186 -67.73 5.43 -21.33
N LYS A 187 -68.59 6.45 -21.37
CA LYS A 187 -68.15 7.86 -21.24
C LYS A 187 -67.50 8.13 -19.88
N ARG A 188 -68.12 7.65 -18.80
CA ARG A 188 -67.57 7.79 -17.44
C ARG A 188 -66.24 7.05 -17.29
N GLN A 189 -66.13 5.84 -17.85
CA GLN A 189 -64.88 5.08 -17.85
C GLN A 189 -63.78 5.82 -18.63
N ALA A 190 -64.11 6.45 -19.74
CA ALA A 190 -63.16 7.29 -20.48
C ALA A 190 -62.70 8.49 -19.62
N GLU A 191 -63.64 9.22 -18.99
CA GLU A 191 -63.34 10.33 -18.08
C GLU A 191 -62.47 9.89 -16.89
N ASP A 192 -62.75 8.71 -16.31
CA ASP A 192 -61.95 8.14 -15.22
C ASP A 192 -60.52 7.79 -15.66
N ILE A 193 -60.36 7.26 -16.88
CA ILE A 193 -59.05 6.98 -17.49
C ILE A 193 -58.30 8.29 -17.75
N ASP A 194 -58.97 9.33 -18.26
CA ASP A 194 -58.36 10.64 -18.49
C ASP A 194 -57.85 11.25 -17.17
N ILE A 195 -58.67 11.21 -16.11
CA ILE A 195 -58.27 11.68 -14.77
C ILE A 195 -57.10 10.86 -14.21
N LEU A 196 -57.10 9.54 -14.43
CA LEU A 196 -56.00 8.67 -14.03
C LEU A 196 -54.70 9.07 -14.73
N ILE A 197 -54.75 9.29 -16.06
CA ILE A 197 -53.60 9.72 -16.85
C ILE A 197 -53.10 11.08 -16.38
N GLU A 198 -53.98 12.06 -16.19
CA GLU A 198 -53.63 13.39 -15.69
C GLU A 198 -52.89 13.32 -14.35
N ARG A 199 -53.41 12.56 -13.38
CA ARG A 199 -52.78 12.38 -12.07
C ARG A 199 -51.44 11.66 -12.16
N MET A 200 -51.34 10.63 -12.98
CA MET A 200 -50.08 9.90 -13.20
C MET A 200 -49.03 10.80 -13.85
N GLU A 201 -49.39 11.60 -14.86
CA GLU A 201 -48.48 12.56 -15.48
C GLU A 201 -48.03 13.65 -14.50
N GLU A 202 -48.94 14.18 -13.70
CA GLU A 202 -48.63 15.19 -12.70
C GLU A 202 -47.73 14.61 -11.59
N GLN A 203 -47.96 13.37 -11.17
CA GLN A 203 -47.07 12.64 -10.27
C GLN A 203 -45.68 12.46 -10.88
N ILE A 204 -45.57 12.04 -12.15
CA ILE A 204 -44.27 11.87 -12.83
C ILE A 204 -43.54 13.21 -12.93
N LYS A 205 -44.24 14.30 -13.28
CA LYS A 205 -43.67 15.65 -13.34
C LYS A 205 -43.16 16.09 -11.97
N ASN A 206 -43.94 15.88 -10.91
CA ASN A 206 -43.59 16.24 -9.53
C ASN A 206 -42.42 15.39 -8.99
N LEU A 207 -42.44 14.08 -9.21
CA LEU A 207 -41.32 13.19 -8.88
C LEU A 207 -40.06 13.64 -9.61
N THR A 208 -40.12 13.84 -10.92
CA THR A 208 -38.94 14.25 -11.70
C THR A 208 -38.37 15.59 -11.23
N LYS A 209 -39.24 16.57 -10.91
CA LYS A 209 -38.83 17.87 -10.38
C LYS A 209 -38.12 17.73 -9.04
N THR A 210 -38.73 16.99 -8.11
CA THR A 210 -38.16 16.81 -6.76
C THR A 210 -36.89 15.97 -6.77
N TYR A 211 -36.80 14.90 -7.57
CA TYR A 211 -35.54 14.16 -7.75
C TYR A 211 -34.41 15.08 -8.23
N ARG A 212 -34.67 15.99 -9.18
CA ARG A 212 -33.66 16.99 -9.61
C ARG A 212 -33.28 17.95 -8.49
N GLU A 213 -34.26 18.47 -7.74
CA GLU A 213 -34.01 19.38 -6.62
C GLU A 213 -33.18 18.72 -5.52
N GLU A 214 -33.53 17.49 -5.12
CA GLU A 214 -32.79 16.71 -4.13
C GLU A 214 -31.36 16.40 -4.59
N LEU A 215 -31.17 16.00 -5.84
CA LEU A 215 -29.84 15.75 -6.41
C LEU A 215 -28.97 17.01 -6.37
N LEU A 216 -29.52 18.16 -6.76
CA LEU A 216 -28.82 19.45 -6.68
C LEU A 216 -28.51 19.87 -5.25
N GLU A 217 -29.36 19.53 -4.28
CA GLU A 217 -29.09 19.82 -2.87
C GLU A 217 -28.01 18.91 -2.30
N ILE A 218 -28.04 17.61 -2.63
CA ILE A 218 -26.98 16.66 -2.29
C ILE A 218 -25.64 17.14 -2.86
N GLU A 219 -25.59 17.49 -4.14
CA GLU A 219 -24.38 17.99 -4.80
C GLU A 219 -23.85 19.26 -4.13
N ARG A 220 -24.72 20.25 -3.85
CA ARG A 220 -24.35 21.46 -3.09
C ARG A 220 -23.78 21.14 -1.70
N THR A 221 -24.35 20.16 -0.99
CA THR A 221 -23.80 19.75 0.31
C THR A 221 -22.41 19.12 0.18
N PHE A 222 -22.20 18.25 -0.82
CA PHE A 222 -20.88 17.68 -1.09
C PHE A 222 -19.84 18.74 -1.49
N GLU A 223 -20.22 19.71 -2.32
CA GLU A 223 -19.37 20.83 -2.69
C GLU A 223 -18.98 21.66 -1.46
N SER A 224 -19.95 21.94 -0.58
CA SER A 224 -19.69 22.68 0.66
C SER A 224 -18.75 21.91 1.60
N GLU A 225 -18.93 20.60 1.76
CA GLU A 225 -18.04 19.75 2.56
C GLU A 225 -16.63 19.71 1.96
N ARG A 226 -16.52 19.59 0.64
CA ARG A 226 -15.24 19.65 -0.06
C ARG A 226 -14.55 21.00 0.17
N GLN A 227 -15.28 22.11 0.09
CA GLN A 227 -14.74 23.44 0.39
C GLN A 227 -14.30 23.54 1.85
N GLU A 228 -15.08 23.05 2.81
CA GLU A 228 -14.69 23.03 4.22
C GLU A 228 -13.42 22.19 4.47
N LEU A 229 -13.30 21.02 3.83
CA LEU A 229 -12.10 20.18 3.90
C LEU A 229 -10.87 20.87 3.30
N LEU A 230 -11.02 21.53 2.15
CA LEU A 230 -9.96 22.32 1.51
C LEU A 230 -9.56 23.53 2.36
N ASN A 231 -10.51 24.23 2.96
CA ASN A 231 -10.23 25.36 3.85
C ASN A 231 -9.51 24.90 5.12
N ASN A 232 -9.90 23.75 5.67
CA ASN A 232 -9.23 23.15 6.83
C ASN A 232 -7.80 22.70 6.52
N SER A 233 -7.57 22.10 5.35
CA SER A 233 -6.22 21.71 4.93
C SER A 233 -5.36 22.94 4.62
N HIS A 234 -5.92 23.95 3.96
CA HIS A 234 -5.27 25.23 3.70
C HIS A 234 -4.88 25.93 5.01
N SER A 235 -5.79 26.02 5.99
CA SER A 235 -5.51 26.61 7.30
C SER A 235 -4.41 25.86 8.06
N LYS A 236 -4.41 24.52 8.02
CA LYS A 236 -3.33 23.71 8.61
C LYS A 236 -1.98 23.97 7.93
N TRP A 237 -1.96 24.03 6.60
CA TRP A 237 -0.77 24.35 5.83
C TRP A 237 -0.26 25.75 6.14
N GLU A 238 -1.14 26.74 6.17
CA GLU A 238 -0.82 28.14 6.47
C GLU A 238 -0.26 28.29 7.89
N LYS A 239 -0.86 27.63 8.89
CA LYS A 239 -0.31 27.55 10.25
C LYS A 239 1.07 26.89 10.27
N GLY A 240 1.28 25.82 9.50
CA GLY A 240 2.59 25.17 9.37
C GLY A 240 3.63 26.09 8.73
N MET A 241 3.25 26.84 7.70
CA MET A 241 4.10 27.84 7.05
C MET A 241 4.43 29.01 7.97
N MET A 242 3.45 29.53 8.71
CA MET A 242 3.68 30.55 9.74
C MET A 242 4.64 30.03 10.81
N GLY A 243 4.41 28.82 11.33
CA GLY A 243 5.32 28.21 12.30
C GLY A 243 6.75 27.98 11.77
N ARG A 244 6.94 27.74 10.47
CA ARG A 244 8.27 27.73 9.85
C ARG A 244 8.89 29.13 9.81
N ARG A 245 8.14 30.15 9.36
CA ARG A 245 8.61 31.54 9.32
C ARG A 245 8.99 32.04 10.71
N ASP A 246 8.20 31.72 11.74
CA ASP A 246 8.47 32.11 13.12
C ASP A 246 9.76 31.49 13.64
N LYS A 247 9.99 30.20 13.37
CA LYS A 247 11.24 29.51 13.71
C LYS A 247 12.45 30.07 12.94
N GLU A 248 12.29 30.40 11.67
CA GLU A 248 13.33 31.06 10.88
C GLU A 248 13.68 32.43 11.45
N LEU A 249 12.67 33.21 11.84
CA LEU A 249 12.84 34.52 12.47
C LEU A 249 13.51 34.39 13.84
N GLU A 250 13.11 33.42 14.66
CA GLU A 250 13.76 33.13 15.94
C GLU A 250 15.23 32.72 15.76
N ASN A 251 15.52 31.88 14.77
CA ASN A 251 16.89 31.49 14.42
C ASN A 251 17.72 32.70 13.98
N LEU A 252 17.17 33.58 13.13
CA LEU A 252 17.83 34.82 12.71
C LEU A 252 18.08 35.74 13.90
N MET A 253 17.09 35.94 14.77
CA MET A 253 17.24 36.73 16.00
C MET A 253 18.31 36.15 16.92
N SER A 254 18.36 34.82 17.09
CA SER A 254 19.39 34.16 17.91
C SER A 254 20.79 34.35 17.32
N ARG A 255 20.92 34.32 15.99
CA ARG A 255 22.18 34.61 15.29
C ARG A 255 22.59 36.06 15.47
N MET A 256 21.65 37.01 15.31
CA MET A 256 21.92 38.43 15.55
C MET A 256 22.41 38.68 16.98
N LYS A 257 21.74 38.10 17.99
CA LYS A 257 22.18 38.21 19.40
C LYS A 257 23.60 37.68 19.62
N LYS A 258 23.94 36.54 19.03
CA LYS A 258 25.31 35.99 19.10
C LYS A 258 26.33 36.91 18.44
N VAL A 259 26.00 37.51 17.30
CA VAL A 259 26.87 38.48 16.62
C VAL A 259 27.07 39.72 17.51
N GLU A 260 26.01 40.26 18.10
CA GLU A 260 26.10 41.38 19.05
C GLU A 260 26.96 41.04 20.28
N GLU A 261 26.86 39.81 20.80
CA GLU A 261 27.70 39.31 21.89
C GLU A 261 29.18 39.25 21.48
N TYR A 262 29.49 38.74 20.28
CA TYR A 262 30.86 38.73 19.75
C TYR A 262 31.40 40.13 19.51
N GLU A 263 30.59 41.06 19.01
CA GLU A 263 30.99 42.48 18.87
C GLU A 263 31.32 43.11 20.22
N LYS A 264 30.50 42.84 21.25
CA LYS A 264 30.78 43.29 22.63
C LYS A 264 32.08 42.70 23.15
N GLN A 265 32.32 41.41 22.97
CA GLN A 265 33.57 40.75 23.38
C GLN A 265 34.78 41.31 22.62
N LEU A 266 34.66 41.55 21.32
CA LEU A 266 35.73 42.16 20.53
C LEU A 266 36.05 43.59 21.00
N ASN A 267 35.03 44.37 21.32
CA ASN A 267 35.23 45.71 21.87
C ASN A 267 35.86 45.68 23.27
N GLN A 268 35.50 44.70 24.11
CA GLN A 268 36.16 44.49 25.41
C GLN A 268 37.63 44.11 25.24
N LEU A 269 37.96 43.19 24.32
CA LEU A 269 39.35 42.83 24.01
C LEU A 269 40.15 44.03 23.51
N ARG A 270 39.59 44.83 22.59
CA ARG A 270 40.24 46.08 22.12
C ARG A 270 40.52 47.06 23.26
N LEU A 271 39.62 47.16 24.23
CA LEU A 271 39.81 48.01 25.40
C LEU A 271 40.89 47.45 26.33
N GLN A 272 40.88 46.14 26.58
CA GLN A 272 41.92 45.44 27.35
C GLN A 272 43.30 45.58 26.69
N ASP A 273 43.43 45.33 25.40
CA ASP A 273 44.67 45.51 24.65
C ASP A 273 45.18 46.97 24.73
N GLY A 274 44.25 47.94 24.65
CA GLY A 274 44.56 49.36 24.82
C GLY A 274 45.04 49.71 26.24
N GLU A 275 44.41 49.13 27.26
CA GLU A 275 44.83 49.26 28.66
C GLU A 275 46.19 48.62 28.90
N GLU A 276 46.40 47.39 28.41
CA GLU A 276 47.68 46.67 28.50
C GLU A 276 48.80 47.46 27.83
N TYR A 277 48.57 47.96 26.61
CA TYR A 277 49.52 48.84 25.92
C TYR A 277 49.84 50.09 26.76
N ASN A 278 48.83 50.75 27.34
CA ASN A 278 49.05 51.88 28.24
C ASN A 278 49.86 51.48 29.49
N THR A 279 49.59 50.31 30.09
CA THR A 279 50.37 49.84 31.24
C THR A 279 51.83 49.57 30.87
N VAL A 280 52.09 48.97 29.71
CA VAL A 280 53.45 48.71 29.21
C VAL A 280 54.15 50.03 28.89
N LYS A 281 53.45 50.96 28.24
CA LYS A 281 53.95 52.30 27.99
C LYS A 281 54.36 53.01 29.28
N ILE A 282 53.49 53.02 30.30
CA ILE A 282 53.81 53.61 31.61
C ILE A 282 55.02 52.92 32.26
N LYS A 283 55.12 51.58 32.19
CA LYS A 283 56.28 50.84 32.70
C LYS A 283 57.56 51.25 32.00
N LEU A 284 57.56 51.32 30.67
CA LEU A 284 58.72 51.73 29.88
C LEU A 284 59.10 53.19 30.13
N GLU A 285 58.13 54.09 30.23
CA GLU A 285 58.37 55.49 30.61
C GLU A 285 58.98 55.59 32.01
N ASN A 286 58.49 54.80 32.97
CA ASN A 286 59.07 54.71 34.31
C ASN A 286 60.50 54.14 34.29
N ASP A 287 60.75 53.09 33.50
CA ASP A 287 62.08 52.51 33.35
C ASP A 287 63.05 53.51 32.72
N VAL A 288 62.62 54.27 31.71
CA VAL A 288 63.40 55.37 31.14
C VAL A 288 63.70 56.44 32.19
N GLN A 289 62.73 56.82 33.03
CA GLN A 289 62.95 57.76 34.14
C GLN A 289 63.94 57.20 35.16
N ILE A 290 63.83 55.92 35.53
CA ILE A 290 64.76 55.25 36.46
C ILE A 290 66.16 55.21 35.86
N LEU A 291 66.31 54.88 34.58
CA LEU A 291 67.61 54.87 33.89
C LEU A 291 68.21 56.27 33.81
N GLN A 292 67.40 57.29 33.56
CA GLN A 292 67.84 58.68 33.58
C GLN A 292 68.30 59.10 34.99
N GLN A 293 67.57 58.69 36.03
CA GLN A 293 67.96 58.92 37.42
C GLN A 293 69.24 58.15 37.77
N GLN A 294 69.38 56.90 37.36
CA GLN A 294 70.60 56.11 37.56
C GLN A 294 71.80 56.72 36.86
N LEU A 295 71.62 57.28 35.65
CA LEU A 295 72.68 57.97 34.94
C LEU A 295 73.10 59.26 35.65
N GLN A 296 72.15 60.01 36.23
CA GLN A 296 72.45 61.16 37.09
C GLN A 296 73.13 60.75 38.39
N GLN A 297 72.65 59.68 39.05
CA GLN A 297 73.29 59.11 40.24
C GLN A 297 74.69 58.62 39.92
N MET A 298 74.90 57.96 38.79
CA MET A 298 76.21 57.49 38.34
C MET A 298 77.17 58.67 38.15
N LYS A 299 76.72 59.75 37.50
CA LYS A 299 77.49 61.01 37.39
C LYS A 299 77.87 61.56 38.78
N ALA A 300 76.93 61.59 39.71
CA ALA A 300 77.20 62.01 41.10
C ALA A 300 78.13 61.03 41.84
N THR A 301 78.02 59.72 41.61
CA THR A 301 78.92 58.73 42.21
C THR A 301 80.32 58.75 41.62
N TYR A 302 80.50 59.17 40.37
CA TYR A 302 81.84 59.37 39.83
C TYR A 302 82.50 60.59 40.47
N GLN A 303 81.76 61.66 40.72
CA GLN A 303 82.23 62.78 41.56
C GLN A 303 82.54 62.29 42.99
N LEU A 304 81.68 61.47 43.58
CA LEU A 304 81.91 60.88 44.91
C LEU A 304 83.05 59.85 44.92
N ASN A 305 83.33 59.13 43.84
CA ASN A 305 84.40 58.13 43.78
C ASN A 305 85.77 58.79 43.79
N GLN A 306 85.86 60.03 43.30
CA GLN A 306 87.00 60.89 43.51
C GLN A 306 87.22 61.17 45.00
N GLU A 307 86.14 61.41 45.75
CA GLU A 307 86.17 61.54 47.22
C GLU A 307 86.34 60.19 47.95
N LYS A 308 85.91 59.06 47.36
CA LYS A 308 86.00 57.73 47.99
C LYS A 308 87.37 57.09 47.91
N LEU A 309 88.29 57.56 47.08
CA LEU A 309 89.69 57.12 47.19
C LEU A 309 90.26 57.53 48.56
N GLU A 310 89.80 58.65 49.11
CA GLU A 310 90.14 59.14 50.45
C GLU A 310 89.35 58.39 51.55
N TYR A 311 88.14 57.93 51.24
CA TYR A 311 87.31 57.14 52.18
C TYR A 311 87.64 55.63 52.20
N ASN A 312 88.29 55.05 51.19
CA ASN A 312 88.57 53.61 51.08
C ASN A 312 89.35 53.04 52.29
N TYR A 313 90.11 53.88 52.99
CA TYR A 313 90.76 53.58 54.27
C TYR A 313 89.76 53.28 55.41
N HIS A 314 88.60 53.93 55.43
CA HIS A 314 87.53 53.72 56.42
C HIS A 314 86.63 52.51 56.09
N VAL A 315 86.63 52.04 54.84
CA VAL A 315 85.76 50.97 54.33
C VAL A 315 86.19 49.57 54.81
N LEU A 316 87.47 49.34 55.08
CA LEU A 316 87.92 48.03 55.62
C LEU A 316 87.25 47.68 56.97
N LYS A 317 86.88 48.68 57.77
CA LYS A 317 86.19 48.52 59.06
C LYS A 317 84.68 48.29 58.93
N LYS A 318 84.08 48.66 57.79
CA LYS A 318 82.64 48.48 57.45
C LYS A 318 82.36 47.14 56.74
N ARG A 319 83.40 46.51 56.19
CA ARG A 319 83.33 45.26 55.41
C ARG A 319 82.82 44.06 56.22
N ASP A 320 83.08 44.04 57.53
CA ASP A 320 82.58 42.98 58.43
C ASP A 320 81.09 43.15 58.78
N GLU A 321 80.57 44.39 58.81
CA GLU A 321 79.14 44.67 58.97
C GLU A 321 78.36 44.31 57.68
N GLU A 322 78.94 44.53 56.50
CA GLU A 322 78.33 44.25 55.19
C GLU A 322 78.15 42.74 54.90
N ASN A 323 79.04 41.90 55.41
CA ASN A 323 78.96 40.44 55.28
C ASN A 323 77.75 39.82 56.00
N THR A 324 77.26 40.45 57.08
CA THR A 324 76.05 39.99 57.77
C THR A 324 74.76 40.40 57.04
N ILE A 325 74.75 41.57 56.41
CA ILE A 325 73.62 42.05 55.61
C ILE A 325 73.47 41.22 54.32
N THR A 326 74.57 40.84 53.65
CA THR A 326 74.52 39.98 52.44
C THR A 326 73.97 38.59 52.71
N LYS A 327 74.31 37.96 53.85
CA LYS A 327 73.68 36.68 54.26
C LYS A 327 72.16 36.82 54.46
N SER A 328 71.70 37.93 55.03
CA SER A 328 70.26 38.17 55.20
C SER A 328 69.53 38.40 53.86
N GLN A 329 70.18 39.04 52.89
CA GLN A 329 69.64 39.25 51.54
C GLN A 329 69.61 37.96 50.73
N GLN A 330 70.64 37.11 50.83
CA GLN A 330 70.67 35.79 50.21
C GLN A 330 69.57 34.89 50.77
N LYS A 331 69.31 34.90 52.09
CA LYS A 331 68.21 34.15 52.70
C LYS A 331 66.84 34.61 52.19
N ARG A 332 66.60 35.91 52.04
CA ARG A 332 65.35 36.44 51.43
C ARG A 332 65.21 36.09 49.95
N ARG A 333 66.32 36.09 49.19
CA ARG A 333 66.31 35.63 47.79
C ARG A 333 65.95 34.15 47.69
N ILE A 334 66.50 33.31 48.56
CA ILE A 334 66.16 31.89 48.63
C ILE A 334 64.68 31.69 48.95
N THR A 335 64.13 32.39 49.95
CA THR A 335 62.69 32.30 50.26
C THR A 335 61.82 32.72 49.07
N ARG A 336 62.15 33.82 48.38
CA ARG A 336 61.43 34.23 47.16
C ARG A 336 61.53 33.21 46.03
N SER A 337 62.70 32.58 45.84
CA SER A 337 62.87 31.50 44.86
C SER A 337 62.08 30.25 45.25
N GLN A 338 61.98 29.94 46.54
CA GLN A 338 61.17 28.84 47.07
C GLN A 338 59.67 29.10 46.85
N ASP A 339 59.20 30.33 47.10
CA ASP A 339 57.82 30.74 46.85
C ASP A 339 57.49 30.71 45.36
N ASN A 340 58.41 31.15 44.49
CA ASN A 340 58.27 31.03 43.04
C ASN A 340 58.21 29.56 42.59
N LEU A 341 59.05 28.68 43.14
CA LEU A 341 59.00 27.24 42.87
C LEU A 341 57.68 26.62 43.32
N ASN A 342 57.19 26.98 44.51
CA ASN A 342 55.90 26.49 45.00
C ASN A 342 54.74 27.00 44.14
N ASN A 343 54.77 28.26 43.72
CA ASN A 343 53.78 28.83 42.80
C ASN A 343 53.81 28.12 41.44
N LEU A 344 55.00 27.80 40.90
CA LEU A 344 55.14 27.03 39.66
C LEU A 344 54.64 25.58 39.83
N ARG A 345 54.90 24.94 40.96
CA ARG A 345 54.34 23.60 41.28
C ARG A 345 52.82 23.64 41.33
N ILE A 346 52.23 24.62 42.00
CA ILE A 346 50.77 24.78 42.06
C ILE A 346 50.18 25.01 40.66
N LYS A 347 50.85 25.79 39.79
CA LYS A 347 50.42 25.99 38.40
C LYS A 347 50.51 24.68 37.59
N LEU A 348 51.59 23.93 37.74
CA LEU A 348 51.77 22.64 37.08
C LEU A 348 50.70 21.63 37.54
N ASP A 349 50.41 21.56 38.84
CA ASP A 349 49.35 20.69 39.37
C ASP A 349 47.95 21.09 38.87
N LYS A 350 47.69 22.40 38.72
CA LYS A 350 46.45 22.89 38.11
C LYS A 350 46.35 22.49 36.64
N GLN A 351 47.41 22.64 35.86
CA GLN A 351 47.44 22.21 34.45
C GLN A 351 47.27 20.69 34.31
N ILE A 352 47.91 19.90 35.17
CA ILE A 352 47.75 18.44 35.18
C ILE A 352 46.30 18.05 35.47
N LYS A 353 45.64 18.73 36.41
CA LYS A 353 44.21 18.51 36.69
C LYS A 353 43.34 18.88 35.50
N GLN A 354 43.56 20.06 34.90
CA GLN A 354 42.85 20.49 33.69
C GLN A 354 42.97 19.47 32.55
N TYR A 355 44.19 19.03 32.23
CA TYR A 355 44.39 18.01 31.18
C TYR A 355 43.77 16.66 31.53
N LYS A 356 43.72 16.27 32.81
CA LYS A 356 43.03 15.04 33.22
C LYS A 356 41.52 15.15 33.04
N ASP A 357 40.93 16.27 33.45
CA ASP A 357 39.49 16.53 33.31
C ASP A 357 39.10 16.63 31.83
N GLU A 358 39.89 17.31 31.00
CA GLU A 358 39.70 17.39 29.55
C GLU A 358 39.81 16.02 28.88
N ASN A 359 40.84 15.24 29.20
CA ASN A 359 40.99 13.88 28.66
C ASN A 359 39.84 12.97 29.09
N GLN A 360 39.35 13.11 30.33
CA GLN A 360 38.21 12.34 30.80
C GLN A 360 36.92 12.73 30.06
N ALA A 361 36.66 14.03 29.90
CA ALA A 361 35.52 14.53 29.13
C ALA A 361 35.56 14.05 27.67
N LEU A 362 36.71 14.17 26.99
CA LEU A 362 36.91 13.67 25.63
C LEU A 362 36.72 12.15 25.54
N THR A 363 37.20 11.41 26.53
CA THR A 363 37.05 9.95 26.56
C THR A 363 35.58 9.55 26.73
N ASP A 364 34.82 10.27 27.55
CA ASP A 364 33.40 10.00 27.76
C ASP A 364 32.56 10.41 26.54
N ASP A 365 32.91 11.51 25.86
CA ASP A 365 32.32 11.88 24.57
C ASP A 365 32.63 10.84 23.48
N LEU A 366 33.86 10.32 23.41
CA LEU A 366 34.22 9.24 22.49
C LEU A 366 33.41 7.97 22.77
N LYS A 367 33.26 7.56 24.03
CA LYS A 367 32.41 6.41 24.38
C LYS A 367 30.97 6.63 23.95
N ARG A 368 30.41 7.81 24.21
CA ARG A 368 29.04 8.17 23.81
C ARG A 368 28.87 8.10 22.28
N ILE A 369 29.81 8.65 21.51
CA ILE A 369 29.76 8.61 20.04
C ILE A 369 29.88 7.17 19.53
N VAL A 370 30.76 6.35 20.12
CA VAL A 370 30.91 4.93 19.76
C VAL A 370 29.63 4.14 20.06
N GLU A 371 28.95 4.41 21.17
CA GLU A 371 27.66 3.81 21.50
C GLU A 371 26.57 4.24 20.51
N GLN A 372 26.48 5.52 20.20
CA GLN A 372 25.56 6.04 19.17
C GLN A 372 25.83 5.41 17.80
N TYR A 373 27.08 5.24 17.42
CA TYR A 373 27.47 4.59 16.17
C TYR A 373 27.08 3.11 16.15
N ARG A 374 27.28 2.39 17.26
CA ARG A 374 26.84 0.98 17.40
C ARG A 374 25.32 0.85 17.34
N GLU A 375 24.58 1.76 17.96
CA GLU A 375 23.13 1.80 17.86
C GLU A 375 22.66 2.10 16.44
N LEU A 376 23.32 3.03 15.75
CA LEU A 376 23.03 3.35 14.35
C LEU A 376 23.28 2.14 13.44
N GLN A 377 24.39 1.43 13.62
CA GLN A 377 24.66 0.19 12.88
C GLN A 377 23.62 -0.90 13.16
N LYS A 378 23.18 -1.06 14.43
CA LYS A 378 22.11 -2.01 14.78
C LYS A 378 20.79 -1.63 14.11
N LYS A 379 20.43 -0.34 14.13
CA LYS A 379 19.24 0.18 13.45
C LYS A 379 19.33 -0.03 11.94
N MET A 380 20.46 0.27 11.31
CA MET A 380 20.66 0.07 9.87
C MET A 380 20.50 -1.40 9.47
N ARG A 381 21.08 -2.34 10.21
CA ARG A 381 20.87 -3.78 9.97
C ARG A 381 19.42 -4.20 10.17
N HIS A 382 18.77 -3.67 11.22
CA HIS A 382 17.36 -3.96 11.47
C HIS A 382 16.47 -3.44 10.34
N PHE A 383 16.70 -2.21 9.88
CA PHE A 383 15.97 -1.63 8.75
C PHE A 383 16.19 -2.43 7.48
N ALA A 384 17.43 -2.78 7.13
CA ALA A 384 17.69 -3.62 5.96
C ALA A 384 16.93 -4.95 6.00
N VAL A 385 16.95 -5.65 7.14
CA VAL A 385 16.19 -6.92 7.29
C VAL A 385 14.68 -6.72 7.20
N VAL A 386 14.15 -5.61 7.74
CA VAL A 386 12.72 -5.30 7.68
C VAL A 386 12.31 -4.90 6.26
N ASP A 387 13.12 -4.09 5.59
CA ASP A 387 12.86 -3.62 4.23
C ASP A 387 12.97 -4.79 3.23
N ASP A 388 13.95 -5.69 3.38
CA ASP A 388 14.08 -6.91 2.57
C ASP A 388 12.86 -7.83 2.75
N LYS A 389 12.40 -8.02 3.99
CA LYS A 389 11.20 -8.81 4.28
C LYS A 389 9.97 -8.18 3.65
N ARG A 390 9.77 -6.88 3.87
CA ARG A 390 8.63 -6.15 3.32
C ARG A 390 8.64 -6.19 1.79
N PHE A 391 9.81 -6.02 1.17
CA PHE A 391 9.97 -6.13 -0.27
C PHE A 391 9.60 -7.53 -0.77
N ARG A 392 10.10 -8.58 -0.12
CA ARG A 392 9.78 -9.96 -0.46
C ARG A 392 8.29 -10.29 -0.32
N ASP A 393 7.66 -9.81 0.75
CA ASP A 393 6.22 -10.03 1.00
C ASP A 393 5.38 -9.34 -0.09
N ILE A 394 5.70 -8.09 -0.43
CA ILE A 394 5.02 -7.35 -1.51
C ILE A 394 5.25 -8.02 -2.86
N TRP A 395 6.47 -8.50 -3.13
CA TRP A 395 6.79 -9.22 -4.36
C TRP A 395 5.94 -10.48 -4.49
N LEU A 396 5.90 -11.32 -3.44
CA LEU A 396 5.13 -12.57 -3.45
C LEU A 396 3.64 -12.31 -3.65
N MET A 397 3.07 -11.32 -2.95
CA MET A 397 1.67 -10.93 -3.12
C MET A 397 1.38 -10.53 -4.58
N ASN A 398 2.19 -9.64 -5.16
CA ASN A 398 1.99 -9.20 -6.55
C ASN A 398 2.22 -10.33 -7.56
N GLU A 399 3.18 -11.22 -7.27
CA GLU A 399 3.47 -12.38 -8.10
C GLU A 399 2.30 -13.38 -8.10
N GLU A 400 1.71 -13.65 -6.94
CA GLU A 400 0.49 -14.47 -6.80
C GLU A 400 -0.68 -13.86 -7.59
N GLU A 401 -0.95 -12.56 -7.42
CA GLU A 401 -2.01 -11.85 -8.15
C GLU A 401 -1.83 -11.93 -9.68
N VAL A 402 -0.59 -11.74 -10.16
CA VAL A 402 -0.29 -11.83 -11.61
C VAL A 402 -0.42 -13.28 -12.10
N LYS A 403 0.03 -14.27 -11.32
CA LYS A 403 -0.15 -15.69 -11.69
C LYS A 403 -1.63 -16.05 -11.82
N GLU A 404 -2.48 -15.60 -10.89
CA GLU A 404 -3.94 -15.78 -10.98
C GLU A 404 -4.55 -15.10 -12.22
N LEU A 405 -4.12 -13.87 -12.53
CA LEU A 405 -4.57 -13.15 -13.72
C LEU A 405 -4.16 -13.87 -15.01
N VAL A 406 -2.92 -14.36 -15.08
CA VAL A 406 -2.40 -15.14 -16.21
C VAL A 406 -3.20 -16.43 -16.38
N HIS A 407 -3.48 -17.17 -15.30
CA HIS A 407 -4.30 -18.38 -15.37
C HIS A 407 -5.72 -18.09 -15.87
N ARG A 408 -6.37 -17.03 -15.39
CA ARG A 408 -7.70 -16.60 -15.88
C ARG A 408 -7.66 -16.21 -17.36
N ALA A 409 -6.63 -15.48 -17.78
CA ALA A 409 -6.47 -15.07 -19.17
C ALA A 409 -6.25 -16.29 -20.09
N LEU A 410 -5.45 -17.27 -19.68
CA LEU A 410 -5.24 -18.51 -20.40
C LEU A 410 -6.49 -19.39 -20.45
N GLU A 411 -7.29 -19.43 -19.37
CA GLU A 411 -8.56 -20.14 -19.37
C GLU A 411 -9.57 -19.50 -20.32
N ALA A 412 -9.68 -18.16 -20.32
CA ALA A 412 -10.49 -17.43 -21.29
C ALA A 412 -10.02 -17.71 -22.73
N ASP A 413 -8.70 -17.70 -22.97
CA ASP A 413 -8.11 -18.02 -24.26
C ASP A 413 -8.44 -19.46 -24.71
N ARG A 414 -8.38 -20.43 -23.81
CA ARG A 414 -8.79 -21.82 -24.07
C ARG A 414 -10.26 -21.90 -24.47
N ILE A 415 -11.15 -21.26 -23.71
CA ILE A 415 -12.60 -21.26 -23.99
C ILE A 415 -12.89 -20.64 -25.35
N ILE A 416 -12.27 -19.50 -25.69
CA ILE A 416 -12.47 -18.84 -26.97
C ILE A 416 -11.96 -19.72 -28.13
N HIS A 417 -10.78 -20.32 -27.99
CA HIS A 417 -10.21 -21.17 -29.03
C HIS A 417 -11.02 -22.45 -29.26
N GLU A 418 -11.40 -23.15 -28.19
CA GLU A 418 -12.12 -24.42 -28.28
C GLU A 418 -13.60 -24.22 -28.65
N GLN A 419 -14.30 -23.27 -28.03
CA GLN A 419 -15.76 -23.11 -28.20
C GLN A 419 -16.14 -22.20 -29.37
N GLN A 420 -15.45 -21.08 -29.57
CA GLN A 420 -15.85 -20.09 -30.59
C GLN A 420 -15.14 -20.33 -31.92
N LEU A 421 -13.83 -20.61 -31.89
CA LEU A 421 -13.03 -20.83 -33.10
C LEU A 421 -13.02 -22.30 -33.56
N GLY A 422 -13.29 -23.25 -32.66
CA GLY A 422 -13.24 -24.69 -32.95
C GLY A 422 -11.84 -25.19 -33.27
N LEU A 423 -10.80 -24.50 -32.79
CA LEU A 423 -9.39 -24.84 -33.00
C LEU A 423 -8.80 -25.49 -31.74
N PRO A 424 -7.86 -26.44 -31.87
CA PRO A 424 -7.18 -27.02 -30.72
C PRO A 424 -6.35 -25.96 -30.00
N TRP A 425 -6.55 -25.81 -28.70
CA TRP A 425 -5.79 -24.89 -27.87
C TRP A 425 -4.42 -25.50 -27.48
N LEU A 426 -3.35 -24.73 -27.66
CA LEU A 426 -1.99 -25.10 -27.24
C LEU A 426 -1.58 -24.18 -26.08
N ALA A 427 -1.25 -24.81 -24.96
CA ALA A 427 -0.74 -24.12 -23.78
C ALA A 427 0.62 -23.46 -24.09
N PRO A 428 0.82 -22.18 -23.76
CA PRO A 428 2.14 -21.54 -23.84
C PRO A 428 3.13 -22.16 -22.86
N ASP A 429 4.43 -22.02 -23.14
CA ASP A 429 5.49 -22.46 -22.22
C ASP A 429 5.49 -21.57 -20.95
N LEU A 430 5.11 -22.14 -19.81
CA LEU A 430 5.01 -21.44 -18.51
C LEU A 430 6.23 -21.64 -17.61
N LEU A 431 7.37 -22.09 -18.15
CA LEU A 431 8.57 -22.43 -17.37
C LEU A 431 9.08 -21.26 -16.50
N PHE A 432 8.85 -20.02 -16.93
CA PHE A 432 9.23 -18.84 -16.14
C PHE A 432 8.38 -18.65 -14.87
N MET A 433 7.17 -19.22 -14.78
CA MET A 433 6.28 -19.08 -13.62
C MET A 433 6.60 -20.03 -12.47
N GLU A 434 7.50 -21.00 -12.67
CA GLU A 434 7.94 -21.95 -11.63
C GLU A 434 8.79 -21.29 -10.54
N ASN A 435 9.38 -20.12 -10.83
CA ASN A 435 10.07 -19.34 -9.82
C ASN A 435 9.10 -18.84 -8.73
N VAL A 436 9.57 -18.73 -7.49
CA VAL A 436 8.81 -18.18 -6.37
C VAL A 436 9.68 -17.15 -5.65
N GLY A 437 9.32 -15.88 -5.83
CA GLY A 437 10.02 -14.75 -5.23
C GLY A 437 11.01 -14.07 -6.16
N PRO A 438 11.71 -13.05 -5.64
CA PRO A 438 12.57 -12.20 -6.45
C PRO A 438 13.72 -12.99 -7.09
N LEU A 439 13.97 -12.74 -8.38
CA LEU A 439 15.05 -13.39 -9.12
C LEU A 439 16.40 -13.06 -8.48
N VAL A 440 17.23 -14.10 -8.31
CA VAL A 440 18.61 -13.99 -7.81
C VAL A 440 19.51 -14.40 -8.96
N SER A 441 20.30 -13.44 -9.46
CA SER A 441 21.29 -13.68 -10.51
C SER A 441 22.22 -14.82 -10.12
N GLN A 442 22.33 -15.85 -10.96
CA GLN A 442 23.17 -17.02 -10.73
C GLN A 442 24.67 -16.69 -10.66
N GLU A 443 25.07 -15.50 -11.11
CA GLU A 443 26.47 -15.04 -11.08
C GLU A 443 27.03 -14.84 -9.66
N LYS A 444 26.18 -14.86 -8.62
CA LYS A 444 26.60 -14.67 -7.22
C LYS A 444 26.72 -15.95 -6.38
N LEU A 445 26.61 -17.16 -6.96
CA LEU A 445 27.00 -18.40 -6.26
C LEU A 445 28.54 -18.58 -6.24
N LYS A 446 29.28 -17.57 -5.77
CA LYS A 446 30.71 -17.74 -5.51
C LYS A 446 30.89 -18.67 -4.32
N LYS A 447 31.72 -19.71 -4.45
CA LYS A 447 31.99 -20.65 -3.36
C LYS A 447 32.63 -19.90 -2.20
N THR A 448 32.15 -20.16 -0.97
CA THR A 448 32.80 -19.63 0.24
C THR A 448 34.21 -20.22 0.35
N ALA A 449 35.19 -19.44 0.82
CA ALA A 449 36.59 -19.86 0.96
C ALA A 449 36.76 -21.21 1.71
N VAL A 450 35.87 -21.48 2.67
CA VAL A 450 35.82 -22.75 3.45
C VAL A 450 35.38 -23.94 2.59
N MET A 451 34.45 -23.76 1.65
CA MET A 451 34.03 -24.81 0.73
C MET A 451 35.14 -25.18 -0.26
N LEU A 452 35.89 -24.18 -0.74
CA LEU A 452 37.04 -24.40 -1.62
C LEU A 452 38.19 -25.10 -0.87
N ALA A 453 38.49 -24.68 0.36
CA ALA A 453 39.49 -25.35 1.19
C ALA A 453 39.09 -26.80 1.49
N ARG A 454 37.80 -27.09 1.71
CA ARG A 454 37.30 -28.45 1.88
C ARG A 454 37.49 -29.32 0.63
N GLU A 455 37.20 -28.76 -0.54
CA GLU A 455 37.36 -29.45 -1.83
C GLU A 455 38.83 -29.74 -2.16
N VAL A 456 39.72 -28.79 -1.88
CA VAL A 456 41.17 -28.91 -2.12
C VAL A 456 41.86 -29.86 -1.13
N MET A 457 41.44 -29.87 0.15
CA MET A 457 42.02 -30.76 1.18
C MET A 457 41.53 -32.21 1.06
N ALA A 458 40.36 -32.46 0.43
CA ALA A 458 39.82 -33.81 0.22
C ALA A 458 40.46 -34.60 -0.94
N LEU A 459 41.40 -34.01 -1.70
CA LEU A 459 42.11 -34.68 -2.80
C LEU A 459 43.16 -35.68 -2.26
N PRO A 460 43.11 -36.98 -2.65
CA PRO A 460 44.05 -37.99 -2.18
C PRO A 460 45.46 -37.86 -2.79
N ASP A 461 46.48 -38.09 -1.97
CA ASP A 461 47.90 -38.07 -2.39
C ASP A 461 48.28 -39.42 -3.02
N THR A 462 48.11 -39.57 -4.33
CA THR A 462 48.74 -40.68 -5.09
C THR A 462 50.10 -40.24 -5.65
N PRO A 463 51.20 -40.95 -5.37
CA PRO A 463 52.50 -40.68 -5.99
C PRO A 463 52.67 -41.41 -7.34
N ILE A 464 53.77 -41.07 -8.05
CA ILE A 464 54.45 -41.77 -9.19
C ILE A 464 54.20 -41.11 -10.58
N PRO A 465 55.19 -41.05 -11.52
CA PRO A 465 56.52 -40.44 -11.49
C PRO A 465 56.74 -39.47 -12.70
N SER A 466 57.98 -39.00 -12.85
CA SER A 466 58.50 -38.19 -13.96
C SER A 466 58.36 -38.80 -15.38
N SER A 467 58.18 -37.89 -16.36
CA SER A 467 58.57 -37.97 -17.79
C SER A 467 57.48 -38.27 -18.84
N GLY A 468 57.22 -37.27 -19.68
CA GLY A 468 57.28 -37.39 -21.15
C GLY A 468 56.07 -37.94 -21.94
N ALA A 469 55.65 -37.13 -22.92
CA ALA A 469 54.98 -37.47 -24.20
C ALA A 469 53.44 -37.58 -24.26
N GLU A 470 52.88 -36.53 -24.89
CA GLU A 470 51.76 -36.43 -25.85
C GLU A 470 50.97 -37.70 -26.27
N GLN A 471 49.64 -37.60 -26.35
CA GLN A 471 48.88 -37.47 -27.63
C GLN A 471 47.34 -37.53 -27.45
N ASN A 472 46.68 -36.49 -27.96
CA ASN A 472 45.37 -36.34 -28.63
C ASN A 472 44.30 -37.46 -28.60
N THR A 473 43.06 -37.08 -28.23
CA THR A 473 41.85 -37.28 -29.06
C THR A 473 40.76 -36.23 -28.78
N ARG A 474 40.17 -35.76 -29.90
CA ARG A 474 39.01 -34.86 -30.18
C ARG A 474 37.77 -35.18 -29.29
N ASP A 475 36.75 -34.34 -29.04
CA ASP A 475 36.10 -33.31 -29.86
C ASP A 475 35.10 -32.46 -29.00
N CYS A 476 34.84 -31.21 -29.45
CA CYS A 476 33.65 -30.35 -29.33
C CYS A 476 32.78 -30.25 -28.04
N GLY A 477 32.62 -29.01 -27.52
CA GLY A 477 31.49 -28.62 -26.66
C GLY A 477 31.75 -27.39 -25.78
N SER A 478 31.19 -26.24 -26.16
CA SER A 478 31.24 -24.94 -25.46
C SER A 478 30.95 -25.00 -23.96
N SER A 479 31.92 -24.58 -23.15
CA SER A 479 31.70 -24.02 -21.81
C SER A 479 32.87 -23.10 -21.45
N ASP A 480 32.63 -21.78 -21.51
CA ASP A 480 33.51 -20.79 -20.89
C ASP A 480 33.41 -20.96 -19.37
N GLN A 481 34.23 -21.86 -18.82
CA GLN A 481 34.58 -21.90 -17.40
C GLN A 481 35.97 -21.27 -17.28
N PRO A 482 36.17 -20.22 -16.45
CA PRO A 482 37.51 -19.72 -16.21
C PRO A 482 38.32 -20.83 -15.55
N SER A 483 39.35 -21.33 -16.24
CA SER A 483 40.31 -22.26 -15.66
C SER A 483 40.88 -21.64 -14.38
N PRO A 484 40.90 -22.34 -13.23
CA PRO A 484 41.44 -21.78 -12.00
C PRO A 484 42.90 -21.34 -12.23
N PRO A 485 43.29 -20.14 -11.75
CA PRO A 485 44.57 -19.52 -12.12
C PRO A 485 45.80 -20.28 -11.58
N PHE A 486 45.62 -21.24 -10.66
CA PHE A 486 46.70 -21.97 -10.01
C PHE A 486 46.37 -23.48 -9.89
N SER A 487 47.41 -24.32 -9.89
CA SER A 487 47.23 -25.77 -9.71
C SER A 487 46.69 -26.08 -8.30
N ALA A 488 45.70 -26.96 -8.20
CA ALA A 488 45.07 -27.33 -6.92
C ALA A 488 46.09 -27.88 -5.88
N ARG A 489 47.22 -28.45 -6.34
CA ARG A 489 48.31 -28.92 -5.48
C ARG A 489 49.10 -27.77 -4.85
N THR A 490 49.32 -26.67 -5.59
CA THR A 490 49.97 -25.46 -5.08
C THR A 490 49.11 -24.78 -4.00
N VAL A 491 47.80 -24.72 -4.24
CA VAL A 491 46.83 -24.19 -3.28
C VAL A 491 46.78 -25.06 -2.01
N LYS A 492 46.70 -26.39 -2.14
CA LYS A 492 46.73 -27.33 -1.00
C LYS A 492 47.99 -27.15 -0.15
N ARG A 493 49.16 -27.05 -0.78
CA ARG A 493 50.43 -26.94 -0.07
C ARG A 493 50.61 -25.62 0.69
N ILE A 494 50.13 -24.51 0.14
CA ILE A 494 50.16 -23.19 0.80
C ILE A 494 49.15 -23.16 1.97
N LEU A 495 47.98 -23.78 1.81
CA LEU A 495 46.99 -23.91 2.89
C LEU A 495 47.49 -24.81 4.03
N GLU A 496 48.17 -25.91 3.74
CA GLU A 496 48.84 -26.73 4.76
C GLU A 496 49.92 -25.94 5.51
N LEU A 497 50.81 -25.24 4.79
CA LEU A 497 51.84 -24.38 5.40
C LEU A 497 51.24 -23.27 6.28
N LEU A 498 50.11 -22.69 5.85
CA LEU A 498 49.40 -21.70 6.64
C LEU A 498 48.80 -22.32 7.91
N GLY A 499 48.20 -23.51 7.81
CA GLY A 499 47.60 -24.23 8.95
C GLY A 499 48.61 -24.67 10.02
N ASP A 500 49.86 -24.91 9.64
CA ASP A 500 50.94 -25.30 10.55
C ASP A 500 51.64 -24.09 11.20
N GLU A 501 51.95 -23.05 10.44
CA GLU A 501 52.75 -21.90 10.93
C GLU A 501 51.91 -20.77 11.55
N SER A 502 50.61 -20.66 11.23
CA SER A 502 49.76 -19.57 11.75
C SER A 502 48.95 -19.95 13.01
N GLY A 503 49.46 -20.90 13.81
CA GLY A 503 48.86 -21.31 15.08
C GLY A 503 48.72 -20.20 16.13
N PHE A 504 49.44 -19.08 15.97
CA PHE A 504 49.32 -17.90 16.85
C PHE A 504 48.00 -17.12 16.67
N LEU A 505 47.32 -17.29 15.53
CA LEU A 505 46.02 -16.66 15.25
C LEU A 505 44.85 -17.44 15.85
N ILE A 506 45.11 -18.65 16.35
CA ILE A 506 44.09 -19.58 16.83
C ILE A 506 44.03 -19.50 18.36
N GLU A 507 42.82 -19.34 18.91
CA GLU A 507 42.63 -19.24 20.35
C GLU A 507 43.08 -20.54 21.06
N SER A 508 43.91 -20.43 22.10
CA SER A 508 44.55 -21.60 22.77
C SER A 508 43.56 -22.64 23.32
N LYS A 509 42.32 -22.23 23.61
CA LYS A 509 41.20 -23.11 24.00
C LYS A 509 40.67 -23.94 22.84
N LEU A 510 40.61 -23.38 21.63
CA LEU A 510 40.19 -24.06 20.41
C LEU A 510 41.18 -25.16 20.01
N ILE A 511 42.49 -24.88 20.13
CA ILE A 511 43.57 -25.86 19.87
C ILE A 511 43.45 -27.09 20.79
N ARG A 512 43.08 -26.89 22.07
CA ARG A 512 42.82 -28.00 23.01
C ARG A 512 41.60 -28.83 22.62
N LEU A 513 40.52 -28.19 22.16
CA LEU A 513 39.30 -28.86 21.72
C LEU A 513 39.45 -29.61 20.39
N LEU A 514 40.35 -29.16 19.51
CA LEU A 514 40.63 -29.80 18.22
C LEU A 514 41.63 -30.97 18.33
N SER A 515 42.33 -31.13 19.46
CA SER A 515 43.32 -32.20 19.68
C SER A 515 42.83 -33.66 19.59
N PRO A 516 41.52 -33.98 19.64
CA PRO A 516 41.00 -35.34 19.40
C PRO A 516 40.56 -35.66 17.95
N LEU A 517 40.40 -34.68 17.04
CA LEU A 517 39.78 -34.87 15.70
C LEU A 517 40.71 -35.51 14.64
N GLU A 518 40.24 -35.87 13.45
CA GLU A 518 41.12 -36.30 12.35
C GLU A 518 41.96 -35.15 11.78
N LYS A 519 43.12 -35.45 11.18
CA LYS A 519 44.09 -34.43 10.72
C LYS A 519 43.49 -33.45 9.71
N ASP A 520 42.63 -33.94 8.82
CA ASP A 520 42.00 -33.13 7.76
C ASP A 520 40.86 -32.26 8.31
N GLU A 521 40.15 -32.74 9.33
CA GLU A 521 39.13 -31.94 10.02
C GLU A 521 39.77 -30.87 10.92
N ARG A 522 40.92 -31.19 11.53
CA ARG A 522 41.71 -30.20 12.29
C ARG A 522 42.28 -29.12 11.38
N SER A 523 42.84 -29.47 10.23
CA SER A 523 43.40 -28.50 9.30
C SER A 523 42.30 -27.61 8.71
N LEU A 524 41.12 -28.15 8.40
CA LEU A 524 39.98 -27.36 7.95
C LEU A 524 39.48 -26.38 9.01
N MET A 525 39.30 -26.82 10.26
CA MET A 525 38.84 -25.95 11.37
C MET A 525 39.89 -24.90 11.75
N LYS A 526 41.18 -25.24 11.67
CA LYS A 526 42.26 -24.27 11.81
C LYS A 526 42.19 -23.24 10.67
N LEU A 527 42.08 -23.68 9.42
CA LEU A 527 41.98 -22.79 8.27
C LEU A 527 40.75 -21.89 8.31
N ASP A 528 39.60 -22.40 8.78
CA ASP A 528 38.39 -21.60 8.99
C ASP A 528 38.63 -20.50 10.04
N SER A 529 39.27 -20.83 11.17
CA SER A 529 39.64 -19.84 12.18
C SER A 529 40.67 -18.82 11.66
N ILE A 530 41.62 -19.25 10.82
CA ILE A 530 42.64 -18.41 10.20
C ILE A 530 42.01 -17.49 9.14
N PHE A 531 41.13 -18.00 8.28
CA PHE A 531 40.39 -17.21 7.31
C PHE A 531 39.47 -16.19 7.99
N THR A 532 38.85 -16.57 9.11
CA THR A 532 38.06 -15.64 9.92
C THR A 532 38.93 -14.55 10.55
N ALA A 533 40.14 -14.90 11.03
CA ALA A 533 41.09 -13.94 11.59
C ALA A 533 41.71 -13.01 10.54
N LEU A 534 41.96 -13.52 9.33
CA LEU A 534 42.50 -12.75 8.19
C LEU A 534 41.40 -12.00 7.41
N GLY A 535 40.13 -12.39 7.58
CA GLY A 535 38.97 -11.82 6.90
C GLY A 535 38.83 -12.25 5.43
N ILE A 536 39.20 -13.49 5.10
CA ILE A 536 39.11 -14.09 3.76
C ILE A 536 37.78 -14.85 3.67
N GLU A 537 36.82 -14.30 2.93
CA GLU A 537 35.45 -14.84 2.86
C GLU A 537 35.13 -15.47 1.48
N VAL A 538 35.80 -15.00 0.42
CA VAL A 538 35.51 -15.33 -0.99
C VAL A 538 36.64 -16.14 -1.62
N GLU A 539 36.30 -17.04 -2.55
CA GLU A 539 37.23 -17.80 -3.41
C GLU A 539 38.31 -16.95 -4.07
N ASP A 540 37.96 -15.78 -4.62
CA ASP A 540 38.89 -14.85 -5.25
C ASP A 540 40.00 -14.35 -4.30
N ASP A 541 39.69 -14.22 -3.01
CA ASP A 541 40.64 -13.74 -2.01
C ASP A 541 41.63 -14.84 -1.59
N VAL A 542 41.24 -16.11 -1.68
CA VAL A 542 42.15 -17.26 -1.51
C VAL A 542 43.15 -17.31 -2.67
N TYR A 543 42.70 -17.03 -3.89
CA TYR A 543 43.61 -16.97 -5.04
C TYR A 543 44.57 -15.78 -4.99
N LYS A 544 44.14 -14.61 -4.50
CA LYS A 544 45.05 -13.46 -4.25
C LYS A 544 46.08 -13.77 -3.17
N LEU A 545 45.69 -14.48 -2.11
CA LEU A 545 46.62 -14.94 -1.08
C LEU A 545 47.68 -15.86 -1.71
N VAL A 546 47.25 -16.85 -2.51
CA VAL A 546 48.16 -17.79 -3.17
C VAL A 546 49.09 -17.07 -4.16
N ASP A 547 48.59 -16.11 -4.93
CA ASP A 547 49.40 -15.30 -5.85
C ASP A 547 50.45 -14.44 -5.11
N PHE A 548 50.05 -13.76 -4.03
CA PHE A 548 50.98 -12.96 -3.21
C PHE A 548 52.10 -13.83 -2.62
N PHE A 549 51.76 -15.04 -2.14
CA PHE A 549 52.74 -15.98 -1.62
C PHE A 549 53.65 -16.54 -2.72
N CYS A 550 53.18 -16.67 -3.97
CA CYS A 550 54.05 -17.07 -5.08
C CYS A 550 55.02 -15.94 -5.48
N ASN A 551 54.59 -14.68 -5.40
CA ASN A 551 55.35 -13.52 -5.87
C ASN A 551 56.25 -12.87 -4.79
N TYR A 552 56.05 -13.18 -3.49
CA TYR A 552 56.81 -12.59 -2.37
C TYR A 552 58.34 -12.81 -2.45
N LYS A 553 58.81 -13.90 -3.10
CA LYS A 553 60.25 -14.13 -3.35
C LYS A 553 60.84 -13.20 -4.43
N GLN A 554 60.05 -12.79 -5.43
CA GLN A 554 60.53 -11.93 -6.52
C GLN A 554 60.77 -10.48 -6.07
N GLU A 555 59.97 -9.95 -5.15
CA GLU A 555 60.15 -8.60 -4.60
C GLU A 555 61.34 -8.47 -3.64
N ARG A 556 61.79 -9.57 -3.02
CA ARG A 556 62.99 -9.55 -2.16
C ARG A 556 64.29 -9.46 -2.95
N MET A 557 64.34 -10.06 -4.14
CA MET A 557 65.52 -10.01 -5.01
C MET A 557 65.76 -8.62 -5.62
N SER A 558 64.75 -7.74 -5.67
CA SER A 558 64.89 -6.37 -6.17
C SER A 558 65.27 -5.34 -5.10
N VAL A 559 65.12 -5.66 -3.80
CA VAL A 559 65.35 -4.70 -2.70
C VAL A 559 66.72 -4.90 -2.02
N GLN A 560 67.46 -5.97 -2.34
CA GLN A 560 68.72 -6.31 -1.68
C GLN A 560 69.99 -5.77 -2.38
N GLU A 561 69.86 -4.88 -3.38
CA GLU A 561 70.99 -4.20 -4.04
C GLU A 561 71.31 -2.79 -3.51
N HIS A 562 70.57 -2.25 -2.55
CA HIS A 562 70.87 -0.90 -2.00
C HIS A 562 71.04 -0.93 -0.48
N GLY A 563 72.25 -1.29 -0.04
CA GLY A 563 72.66 -1.11 1.36
C GLY A 563 73.94 -1.84 1.74
N GLY A 564 75.10 -1.29 1.37
CA GLY A 564 76.39 -1.77 1.86
C GLY A 564 77.51 -0.75 1.63
N ASP A 565 77.87 0.01 2.66
CA ASP A 565 79.10 0.80 2.72
C ASP A 565 80.21 -0.07 3.32
N ALA A 566 81.26 -0.39 2.53
CA ALA A 566 82.68 -0.35 2.93
C ALA A 566 83.61 -0.98 1.86
N ILE A 567 84.34 -0.11 1.15
CA ILE A 567 85.76 -0.18 0.72
C ILE A 567 86.29 -1.50 0.09
N GLY A 568 86.69 -1.42 -1.19
CA GLY A 568 87.89 -2.11 -1.68
C GLY A 568 87.84 -2.73 -3.10
N THR A 569 88.34 -1.97 -4.08
CA THR A 569 89.24 -2.43 -5.17
C THR A 569 88.69 -3.29 -6.34
N SER A 570 88.50 -2.59 -7.48
CA SER A 570 88.73 -2.92 -8.91
C SER A 570 88.65 -4.35 -9.50
N SER A 571 87.92 -4.40 -10.64
CA SER A 571 88.07 -5.25 -11.86
C SER A 571 87.86 -6.76 -11.67
N ASP A 572 87.23 -7.54 -12.54
CA ASP A 572 86.94 -7.45 -13.97
C ASP A 572 85.91 -8.55 -14.34
N ASP A 573 85.19 -8.32 -15.43
CA ASP A 573 84.62 -9.26 -16.40
C ASP A 573 83.87 -10.58 -16.04
N LEU A 574 82.66 -10.64 -16.63
CA LEU A 574 82.04 -11.75 -17.40
C LEU A 574 81.75 -13.10 -16.71
N ILE A 575 80.47 -13.48 -16.69
CA ILE A 575 79.83 -14.55 -17.50
C ILE A 575 78.46 -14.84 -16.89
N GLY A 576 77.44 -14.84 -17.74
CA GLY A 576 76.06 -15.14 -17.34
C GLY A 576 75.85 -16.61 -16.98
N GLU A 577 74.87 -16.84 -16.12
CA GLU A 577 74.11 -18.09 -16.07
C GLU A 577 72.73 -17.79 -15.48
N LYS A 578 71.69 -18.12 -16.24
CA LYS A 578 70.32 -18.25 -15.72
C LYS A 578 70.30 -19.44 -14.73
N PRO A 579 69.66 -19.32 -13.57
CA PRO A 579 69.00 -20.47 -12.94
C PRO A 579 67.49 -20.28 -13.14
N SER A 580 66.88 -21.00 -14.08
CA SER A 580 66.41 -22.37 -13.87
C SER A 580 65.34 -22.41 -12.79
N GLN A 581 64.10 -22.57 -13.28
CA GLN A 581 62.89 -22.86 -12.54
C GLN A 581 63.15 -23.91 -11.45
N SER A 582 63.21 -23.48 -10.20
CA SER A 582 63.06 -24.36 -9.04
C SER A 582 61.84 -23.89 -8.29
N SER A 583 60.85 -24.77 -8.22
CA SER A 583 59.59 -24.63 -7.51
C SER A 583 59.80 -24.72 -5.99
N ASP A 584 60.67 -23.88 -5.44
CA ASP A 584 60.93 -23.87 -4.01
C ASP A 584 60.07 -22.79 -3.34
N LEU A 585 58.99 -23.26 -2.74
CA LEU A 585 58.05 -22.53 -1.89
C LEU A 585 58.76 -21.77 -0.75
N ILE A 586 58.07 -20.77 -0.19
CA ILE A 586 58.54 -19.93 0.91
C ILE A 586 59.01 -20.79 2.11
N HIS A 587 60.15 -20.43 2.71
CA HIS A 587 60.68 -21.09 3.92
C HIS A 587 59.80 -20.77 5.14
N CYS A 588 59.63 -21.74 6.06
CA CYS A 588 58.70 -21.67 7.20
C CYS A 588 58.80 -20.36 8.01
N ASP A 589 60.01 -19.83 8.20
CA ASP A 589 60.28 -18.59 8.95
C ASP A 589 59.82 -17.29 8.23
N ASP A 590 59.65 -17.32 6.91
CA ASP A 590 59.26 -16.15 6.12
C ASP A 590 57.75 -16.04 5.92
N VAL A 591 56.99 -17.10 6.25
CA VAL A 591 55.51 -17.16 6.16
C VAL A 591 54.86 -16.09 7.04
N VAL A 592 55.33 -15.91 8.28
CA VAL A 592 54.78 -14.89 9.21
C VAL A 592 55.07 -13.47 8.72
N ARG A 593 56.21 -13.25 8.05
CA ARG A 593 56.60 -11.95 7.51
C ARG A 593 55.82 -11.61 6.23
N ALA A 594 55.60 -12.61 5.37
CA ALA A 594 54.74 -12.52 4.20
C ALA A 594 53.29 -12.25 4.60
N LEU A 595 52.76 -12.96 5.61
CA LEU A 595 51.42 -12.71 6.17
C LEU A 595 51.29 -11.29 6.71
N ARG A 596 52.31 -10.77 7.41
CA ARG A 596 52.26 -9.39 7.92
C ARG A 596 52.21 -8.36 6.79
N ALA A 597 52.98 -8.56 5.72
CA ALA A 597 52.97 -7.68 4.55
C ALA A 597 51.62 -7.74 3.82
N PHE A 598 51.11 -8.96 3.59
CA PHE A 598 49.79 -9.20 3.01
C PHE A 598 48.68 -8.53 3.84
N VAL A 599 48.70 -8.67 5.17
CA VAL A 599 47.70 -8.04 6.04
C VAL A 599 47.80 -6.52 6.01
N GLN A 600 48.99 -5.92 5.91
CA GLN A 600 49.14 -4.46 5.79
C GLN A 600 48.59 -3.93 4.45
N GLU A 601 48.83 -4.65 3.36
CA GLU A 601 48.30 -4.29 2.03
C GLU A 601 46.78 -4.52 1.92
N CYS A 602 46.29 -5.61 2.51
CA CYS A 602 44.87 -5.88 2.67
C CYS A 602 44.22 -4.85 3.59
N HIS A 603 44.86 -4.39 4.68
CA HIS A 603 44.28 -3.39 5.58
C HIS A 603 44.16 -2.02 4.90
N ALA A 604 45.17 -1.61 4.11
CA ALA A 604 45.11 -0.37 3.32
C ALA A 604 44.04 -0.42 2.21
N SER A 605 43.89 -1.57 1.56
CA SER A 605 42.83 -1.80 0.57
C SER A 605 41.44 -1.89 1.21
N ARG A 606 41.35 -2.52 2.40
CA ARG A 606 40.12 -2.73 3.17
C ARG A 606 39.61 -1.46 3.84
N GLU A 607 40.48 -0.53 4.22
CA GLU A 607 40.05 0.77 4.75
C GLU A 607 39.39 1.61 3.64
N LYS A 608 39.90 1.54 2.41
CA LYS A 608 39.24 2.11 1.21
C LYS A 608 37.93 1.39 0.86
N LEU A 609 37.91 0.05 0.89
CA LEU A 609 36.71 -0.77 0.65
C LEU A 609 35.65 -0.65 1.76
N SER A 610 36.01 -0.41 3.02
CA SER A 610 35.05 -0.22 4.12
C SER A 610 34.32 1.12 4.01
N ARG A 611 34.99 2.15 3.47
CA ARG A 611 34.36 3.42 3.08
C ARG A 611 33.48 3.26 1.84
N SER A 612 33.81 2.37 0.90
CA SER A 612 32.91 2.08 -0.24
C SER A 612 31.74 1.16 0.14
N ARG A 613 31.92 0.13 0.97
CA ARG A 613 30.87 -0.80 1.44
C ARG A 613 29.80 -0.16 2.33
N LEU A 614 30.09 0.96 2.99
CA LEU A 614 29.06 1.75 3.67
C LEU A 614 28.21 2.57 2.68
N SER A 615 28.71 2.78 1.46
CA SER A 615 28.00 3.43 0.34
C SER A 615 27.39 2.42 -0.64
N GLU A 616 27.93 1.20 -0.70
CA GLU A 616 27.47 0.07 -1.52
C GLU A 616 26.94 -1.02 -0.59
N MET A 617 25.83 -0.74 0.07
CA MET A 617 24.99 -1.82 0.56
C MET A 617 24.33 -2.39 -0.70
N GLU A 618 24.76 -3.59 -1.11
CA GLU A 618 24.49 -4.15 -2.44
C GLU A 618 23.01 -4.02 -2.84
N ASP A 619 22.72 -3.07 -3.74
CA ASP A 619 21.43 -3.01 -4.39
C ASP A 619 21.19 -4.33 -5.11
N ARG A 620 20.00 -4.90 -4.89
CA ARG A 620 19.58 -6.12 -5.57
C ARG A 620 19.67 -5.91 -7.09
N ASP A 621 20.22 -6.89 -7.78
CA ASP A 621 20.24 -6.91 -9.24
C ASP A 621 18.81 -7.04 -9.77
N ALA A 622 18.29 -5.96 -10.36
CA ALA A 622 16.95 -5.86 -10.93
C ALA A 622 16.92 -6.13 -12.43
N SER A 623 18.06 -6.50 -13.05
CA SER A 623 18.18 -6.59 -14.50
C SER A 623 17.24 -7.63 -15.13
N GLU A 624 16.97 -8.73 -14.42
CA GLU A 624 16.10 -9.81 -14.91
C GLU A 624 14.62 -9.60 -14.59
N ASP A 625 14.30 -8.69 -13.65
CA ASP A 625 12.92 -8.44 -13.22
C ASP A 625 12.06 -7.90 -14.37
N ALA A 626 12.62 -6.98 -15.16
CA ALA A 626 11.91 -6.40 -16.31
C ALA A 626 11.55 -7.47 -17.35
N ALA A 627 12.45 -8.43 -17.59
CA ALA A 627 12.21 -9.52 -18.52
C ALA A 627 11.13 -10.50 -18.00
N TYR A 628 11.14 -10.78 -16.70
CA TYR A 628 10.12 -11.60 -16.04
C TYR A 628 8.71 -11.01 -16.17
N TRP A 629 8.54 -9.74 -15.78
CA TRP A 629 7.23 -9.08 -15.86
C TRP A 629 6.77 -8.86 -17.30
N SER A 630 7.70 -8.60 -18.23
CA SER A 630 7.39 -8.53 -19.66
C SER A 630 6.89 -9.87 -20.21
N SER A 631 7.47 -10.99 -19.76
CA SER A 631 7.04 -12.33 -20.16
C SER A 631 5.62 -12.62 -19.65
N ALA A 632 5.31 -12.28 -18.39
CA ALA A 632 3.97 -12.40 -17.83
C ALA A 632 2.91 -11.54 -18.57
N ALA A 633 3.27 -10.32 -18.97
CA ALA A 633 2.38 -9.44 -19.72
C ALA A 633 2.12 -9.91 -21.16
N HIS A 634 3.07 -10.63 -21.77
CA HIS A 634 3.00 -11.11 -23.15
C HIS A 634 2.65 -12.60 -23.27
N VAL A 635 2.09 -13.21 -22.21
CA VAL A 635 1.63 -14.62 -22.23
C VAL A 635 0.62 -14.88 -23.35
N ILE A 636 -0.23 -13.90 -23.67
CA ILE A 636 -1.11 -13.94 -24.84
C ILE A 636 -0.48 -13.07 -25.94
N PRO A 637 -0.03 -13.68 -27.05
CA PRO A 637 0.56 -12.93 -28.15
C PRO A 637 -0.41 -11.89 -28.73
N ARG A 638 0.10 -10.74 -29.14
CA ARG A 638 -0.71 -9.69 -29.80
C ARG A 638 -1.45 -10.19 -31.06
N SER A 639 -0.95 -11.23 -31.71
CA SER A 639 -1.65 -11.89 -32.82
C SER A 639 -2.97 -12.53 -32.39
N ARG A 640 -3.02 -13.17 -31.21
CA ARG A 640 -4.26 -13.77 -30.66
C ARG A 640 -5.27 -12.70 -30.28
N VAL A 641 -4.82 -11.59 -29.69
CA VAL A 641 -5.71 -10.46 -29.35
C VAL A 641 -6.38 -9.89 -30.61
N LYS A 642 -5.65 -9.73 -31.71
CA LYS A 642 -6.26 -9.31 -32.99
C LYS A 642 -7.32 -10.28 -33.53
N VAL A 643 -7.15 -11.57 -33.28
CA VAL A 643 -8.16 -12.58 -33.63
C VAL A 643 -9.40 -12.41 -32.75
N TRP A 644 -9.24 -12.10 -31.46
CA TRP A 644 -10.36 -11.80 -30.58
C TRP A 644 -11.14 -10.56 -31.01
N ASP A 645 -10.46 -9.45 -31.32
CA ASP A 645 -11.11 -8.22 -31.80
C ASP A 645 -11.92 -8.47 -33.09
N ALA A 646 -11.35 -9.26 -34.00
CA ALA A 646 -12.02 -9.65 -35.24
C ALA A 646 -13.21 -10.59 -34.99
N LEU A 647 -13.07 -11.53 -34.05
CA LEU A 647 -14.13 -12.44 -33.63
C LEU A 647 -15.28 -11.69 -32.98
N GLU A 648 -15.01 -10.76 -32.06
CA GLU A 648 -16.00 -9.91 -31.41
C GLU A 648 -16.78 -9.11 -32.46
N SER A 649 -16.07 -8.41 -33.36
CA SER A 649 -16.69 -7.67 -34.46
C SER A 649 -17.56 -8.55 -35.38
N ALA A 650 -17.18 -9.82 -35.56
CA ALA A 650 -17.95 -10.78 -36.35
C ALA A 650 -19.19 -11.29 -35.59
N LEU A 651 -19.06 -11.58 -34.30
CA LEU A 651 -20.15 -12.04 -33.43
C LEU A 651 -21.21 -10.95 -33.25
N GLU A 652 -20.82 -9.68 -33.12
CA GLU A 652 -21.78 -8.55 -33.07
C GLU A 652 -22.63 -8.46 -34.35
N LYS A 653 -21.98 -8.57 -35.52
CA LYS A 653 -22.68 -8.59 -36.80
C LYS A 653 -23.59 -9.81 -36.92
N TYR A 654 -23.11 -10.98 -36.49
CA TYR A 654 -23.87 -12.21 -36.51
C TYR A 654 -25.11 -12.13 -35.58
N TYR A 655 -24.95 -11.57 -34.39
CA TYR A 655 -26.05 -11.30 -33.46
C TYR A 655 -27.10 -10.36 -34.07
N GLY A 656 -26.65 -9.31 -34.78
CA GLY A 656 -27.54 -8.44 -35.55
C GLY A 656 -28.36 -9.21 -36.58
N VAL A 657 -27.71 -10.07 -37.38
CA VAL A 657 -28.40 -10.92 -38.36
C VAL A 657 -29.38 -11.89 -37.70
N LEU A 658 -29.00 -12.52 -36.58
CA LEU A 658 -29.89 -13.42 -35.83
C LEU A 658 -31.11 -12.68 -35.28
N SER A 659 -30.93 -11.46 -34.78
CA SER A 659 -32.01 -10.61 -34.29
C SER A 659 -32.96 -10.25 -35.41
N SER A 660 -32.45 -9.78 -36.55
CA SER A 660 -33.27 -9.52 -37.75
C SER A 660 -33.99 -10.77 -38.25
N ARG A 661 -33.32 -11.94 -38.25
CA ARG A 661 -33.95 -13.21 -38.61
C ARG A 661 -35.08 -13.58 -37.67
N SER A 662 -34.91 -13.36 -36.36
CA SER A 662 -35.97 -13.62 -35.37
C SER A 662 -37.20 -12.76 -35.62
N GLN A 663 -37.01 -11.47 -35.93
CA GLN A 663 -38.09 -10.54 -36.28
C GLN A 663 -38.80 -11.00 -37.56
N LEU A 664 -38.05 -11.34 -38.61
CA LEU A 664 -38.63 -11.85 -39.86
C LEU A 664 -39.39 -13.17 -39.66
N ILE A 665 -38.93 -14.06 -38.77
CA ILE A 665 -39.68 -15.29 -38.43
C ILE A 665 -41.02 -14.93 -37.76
N THR A 666 -41.02 -13.96 -36.84
CA THR A 666 -42.28 -13.52 -36.21
C THR A 666 -43.23 -12.87 -37.21
N GLU A 667 -42.72 -12.02 -38.10
CA GLU A 667 -43.51 -11.37 -39.16
C GLU A 667 -44.05 -12.37 -40.18
N THR A 668 -43.25 -13.34 -40.61
CA THR A 668 -43.73 -14.39 -41.52
C THR A 668 -44.79 -15.27 -40.86
N SER A 669 -44.65 -15.57 -39.56
CA SER A 669 -45.68 -16.28 -38.79
C SER A 669 -46.99 -15.50 -38.70
N THR A 670 -46.95 -14.18 -38.44
CA THR A 670 -48.16 -13.35 -38.38
C THR A 670 -48.82 -13.22 -39.75
N LEU A 671 -48.04 -13.02 -40.82
CA LEU A 671 -48.53 -13.01 -42.19
C LEU A 671 -49.15 -14.35 -42.59
N GLN A 672 -48.56 -15.46 -42.18
CA GLN A 672 -49.11 -16.79 -42.43
C GLN A 672 -50.46 -16.96 -41.73
N GLN A 673 -50.58 -16.51 -40.47
CA GLN A 673 -51.85 -16.52 -39.74
C GLN A 673 -52.91 -15.67 -40.45
N GLN A 674 -52.58 -14.44 -40.86
CA GLN A 674 -53.48 -13.57 -41.61
C GLN A 674 -53.92 -14.22 -42.94
N ASN A 675 -53.00 -14.87 -43.66
CA ASN A 675 -53.32 -15.57 -44.90
C ASN A 675 -54.30 -16.73 -44.64
N THR A 676 -54.11 -17.48 -43.55
CA THR A 676 -55.06 -18.55 -43.17
C THR A 676 -56.45 -18.00 -42.83
N GLU A 677 -56.55 -16.89 -42.10
CA GLU A 677 -57.80 -16.21 -41.78
C GLU A 677 -58.51 -15.70 -43.04
N LEU A 678 -57.77 -15.06 -43.95
CA LEU A 678 -58.29 -14.61 -45.24
C LEU A 678 -58.78 -15.77 -46.10
N ARG A 679 -58.07 -16.91 -46.14
CA ARG A 679 -58.53 -18.12 -46.83
C ARG A 679 -59.82 -18.67 -46.22
N MET A 680 -59.95 -18.67 -44.88
CA MET A 680 -61.20 -19.08 -44.22
C MET A 680 -62.35 -18.14 -44.55
N LEU A 681 -62.12 -16.83 -44.51
CA LEU A 681 -63.12 -15.81 -44.86
C LEU A 681 -63.56 -15.92 -46.32
N LEU A 682 -62.61 -16.13 -47.23
CA LEU A 682 -62.90 -16.39 -48.64
C LEU A 682 -63.74 -17.66 -48.81
N HIS A 683 -63.40 -18.76 -48.13
CA HIS A 683 -64.23 -19.98 -48.13
C HIS A 683 -65.65 -19.73 -47.61
N GLN A 684 -65.80 -18.91 -46.57
CA GLN A 684 -67.10 -18.52 -46.04
C GLN A 684 -67.92 -17.71 -47.06
N TYR A 685 -67.29 -16.75 -47.76
CA TYR A 685 -67.95 -15.97 -48.81
C TYR A 685 -68.30 -16.81 -50.04
N LEU A 686 -67.43 -17.74 -50.45
CA LEU A 686 -67.71 -18.67 -51.55
C LEU A 686 -68.92 -19.57 -51.25
N ASN A 687 -69.10 -19.98 -49.99
CA ASN A 687 -70.19 -20.85 -49.54
C ASN A 687 -71.44 -20.09 -49.03
N SER A 688 -71.49 -18.77 -49.18
CA SER A 688 -72.65 -17.97 -48.79
C SER A 688 -73.86 -18.27 -49.67
N LYS A 689 -75.07 -18.31 -49.07
CA LYS A 689 -76.34 -18.63 -49.76
C LYS A 689 -76.65 -17.68 -50.92
N ILE A 690 -76.19 -16.43 -50.83
CA ILE A 690 -76.33 -15.41 -51.87
C ILE A 690 -75.66 -15.85 -53.19
N ASN A 691 -74.58 -16.64 -53.15
CA ASN A 691 -73.94 -17.14 -54.38
C ASN A 691 -74.82 -18.14 -55.15
N THR A 692 -75.78 -18.80 -54.48
CA THR A 692 -76.72 -19.73 -55.13
C THR A 692 -78.06 -19.06 -55.50
N GLU A 693 -78.33 -17.87 -54.97
CA GLU A 693 -79.58 -17.12 -55.18
C GLU A 693 -79.51 -16.17 -56.39
N LEU A 694 -78.30 -15.87 -56.91
CA LEU A 694 -78.08 -15.02 -58.07
C LEU A 694 -78.18 -15.83 -59.38
N GLU A 695 -78.81 -15.26 -60.42
CA GLU A 695 -78.97 -15.89 -61.75
C GLU A 695 -77.63 -16.22 -62.42
N ILE A 696 -76.58 -15.44 -62.11
CA ILE A 696 -75.18 -15.72 -62.48
C ILE A 696 -74.35 -15.67 -61.20
N PRO A 697 -73.80 -16.81 -60.74
CA PRO A 697 -73.00 -16.81 -59.53
C PRO A 697 -71.67 -16.07 -59.76
N PRO A 698 -71.21 -15.23 -58.81
CA PRO A 698 -69.97 -14.45 -58.96
C PRO A 698 -68.71 -15.32 -59.13
N THR A 699 -68.76 -16.59 -58.71
CA THR A 699 -67.70 -17.58 -58.98
C THR A 699 -67.53 -17.92 -60.47
N GLN A 700 -68.57 -17.77 -61.30
CA GLN A 700 -68.48 -17.94 -62.75
C GLN A 700 -67.91 -16.69 -63.43
N LEU A 701 -68.23 -15.49 -62.94
CA LEU A 701 -67.64 -14.24 -63.42
C LEU A 701 -66.12 -14.18 -63.15
N LEU A 702 -65.68 -14.54 -61.95
CA LEU A 702 -64.25 -14.64 -61.60
C LEU A 702 -63.47 -15.66 -62.46
N ARG A 703 -64.13 -16.73 -62.92
CA ARG A 703 -63.52 -17.71 -63.86
C ARG A 703 -63.34 -17.15 -65.28
N TRP A 704 -64.14 -16.16 -65.68
CA TRP A 704 -64.06 -15.57 -67.02
C TRP A 704 -62.97 -14.48 -67.09
N GLU A 705 -62.64 -13.85 -65.97
CA GLU A 705 -61.61 -12.81 -65.87
C GLU A 705 -60.19 -13.36 -65.62
N LEU A 706 -60.05 -14.62 -65.20
CA LEU A 706 -58.74 -15.26 -65.00
C LEU A 706 -58.35 -16.09 -66.24
N PRO A 707 -57.36 -15.67 -67.06
CA PRO A 707 -56.83 -16.52 -68.11
C PRO A 707 -56.21 -17.77 -67.49
N GLN A 708 -56.53 -18.94 -68.05
CA GLN A 708 -55.87 -20.19 -67.66
C GLN A 708 -54.40 -20.13 -68.07
N THR A 709 -53.52 -19.94 -67.09
CA THR A 709 -52.07 -20.20 -67.19
C THR A 709 -51.62 -20.99 -66.00
#